data_AF-A0A7C5J2I2-F1
#
_entry.id   AF-A0A7C5J2I2-F1
#
_cell.length_a   1.000
_cell.length_b   1.000
_cell.length_c   1.000
_cell.angle_alpha   90.00
_cell.angle_beta   90.00
_cell.angle_gamma   90.00
#
_symmetry.space_group_name_H-M   'P 1'
#
loop_
_entity.id
_entity.type
_entity.pdbx_description
1 polymer ?
#
loop_
_entity_poly.entity_id
_entity_poly.type
_entity_poly.pdbx_seq_one_letter_code
_entity_poly.pdbx_strand_id
1 'polypeptide(L)'
;MFLRPSLRLLLLPPLLLALTACGEVEPPDNVRGCGRDLPFPELSFGLGSVGMPVSVTREVELRFPRDCALATEFTITASQPGIVDAPAVATIGVGADRVLLRLTGLAEGRVTLTASASHESGDEVMATIDVVIAPNDIAACDGEASGSVGPGDTLTVDRGTLSGAALRVPEGAARDDRYHVDAFSASVACGDDIVPAGYRALGPAVTFGPQAARFSREIPVTVPIRLASLPEGAHRGHVELVYRGVHGAPARLVGLTSPNFAGSASDGTLTFEVPRLGTYQAVVSESAPTRRTREFTFRGILGFSMGGSGSGRVGFGNPERFDFVAPLGGPTDWTFMLEHIRNYHIGGFCTEAERQADPTGCEAGASLSRVPPTHHIHEHPQTFEHWWFEDENEGNSIFRRNDYISIFRDLGTMFGNPNTDRTVDPEEPNITPTGVPDSERMRSAGERCNNPVVIAPFDGAGDPLSGSEGVGFFDDEYNPDGAYPVITFCDGADAADDIGLWDPAGANNLPIEVALAVDINANGVRDRGEPLIRNGREPFDDFGLDGIPDAMETSPDGAAYDALTNPDPAGDNFDFQYNPTGTEGNWNRDSVDGDPCNPSGEAFLDVGLDGVMGTRQLVAANGLPGGGFDRGEGNGCFDRTAGARRMIASSPRTLVREMDMDVLRDTQMLADGGIRDLFNWVVMSDVTMAGFAERGLPVRFYNGHPALHLDGRLELDYLNVPWNEIGLYSMVRYGDPDEEPRFIRAGDGGHVGTIQQLVDRLRSALAMMSARWPDGDHRREVSDRICAEGDLEVCGYVNSFVTEFTASTGRTGPISVVLPPGYFFEENQDLRYPVVYFLHGYGMSPEDLVAMGLLMFAAMNTPRVGASRRLQKMILVFPDGRCRNDECLRGTFYTDAPANVPGGAQMQTWLLDLMEHIDANYRTRDPENFEVVE
;
A
#
# COMPACT_ATOMS: atom_id res chain seq x y z
N MET A 1 -21.18 -6.29 -12.05
CA MET A 1 -22.20 -5.20 -12.11
C MET A 1 -21.62 -3.81 -11.76
N PHE A 2 -20.28 -3.69 -11.61
CA PHE A 2 -19.55 -2.50 -11.16
C PHE A 2 -19.11 -1.54 -12.30
N LEU A 3 -19.50 -1.85 -13.53
CA LEU A 3 -19.36 -0.97 -14.68
C LEU A 3 -20.78 -0.69 -15.18
N ARG A 4 -21.20 0.59 -15.21
CA ARG A 4 -22.47 0.98 -15.85
C ARG A 4 -22.56 0.30 -17.24
N PRO A 5 -23.75 -0.04 -17.78
CA PRO A 5 -23.88 -0.47 -19.17
C PRO A 5 -23.19 0.50 -20.14
N SER A 6 -23.18 1.80 -19.81
CA SER A 6 -22.43 2.84 -20.52
C SER A 6 -20.91 2.76 -20.34
N LEU A 7 -20.38 2.30 -19.19
CA LEU A 7 -18.95 2.00 -19.02
C LEU A 7 -18.56 0.65 -19.65
N ARG A 8 -19.43 -0.35 -19.70
CA ARG A 8 -19.24 -1.51 -20.60
C ARG A 8 -19.16 -1.05 -22.06
N LEU A 9 -20.00 -0.09 -22.47
CA LEU A 9 -19.96 0.54 -23.79
C LEU A 9 -18.86 1.59 -23.99
N LEU A 10 -18.15 2.02 -22.95
CA LEU A 10 -17.03 2.99 -23.00
C LEU A 10 -15.69 2.35 -22.68
N LEU A 11 -15.66 1.16 -22.09
CA LEU A 11 -14.48 0.30 -21.99
C LEU A 11 -14.39 -0.56 -23.23
N LEU A 12 -15.50 -1.11 -23.76
CA LEU A 12 -15.42 -1.88 -24.99
C LEU A 12 -14.82 -1.09 -26.14
N PRO A 13 -15.11 0.19 -26.46
CA PRO A 13 -14.50 0.84 -27.62
C PRO A 13 -13.02 1.19 -27.46
N PRO A 14 -12.46 1.69 -26.33
CA PRO A 14 -11.02 1.88 -26.14
C PRO A 14 -10.26 0.61 -25.75
N LEU A 15 -10.84 -0.36 -25.01
CA LEU A 15 -10.27 -1.72 -24.94
C LEU A 15 -10.37 -2.39 -26.30
N LEU A 16 -11.48 -2.26 -27.03
CA LEU A 16 -11.55 -2.69 -28.42
C LEU A 16 -10.66 -1.84 -29.28
N LEU A 17 -10.35 -0.57 -29.06
CA LEU A 17 -9.39 0.17 -29.89
C LEU A 17 -7.96 -0.23 -29.52
N ALA A 18 -7.70 -0.68 -28.29
CA ALA A 18 -6.49 -1.40 -27.93
C ALA A 18 -6.45 -2.83 -28.52
N LEU A 19 -7.61 -3.49 -28.69
CA LEU A 19 -7.78 -4.82 -29.31
C LEU A 19 -8.07 -4.76 -30.84
N THR A 20 -8.34 -3.60 -31.44
CA THR A 20 -8.70 -3.33 -32.86
C THR A 20 -7.72 -2.33 -33.49
N ALA A 21 -6.77 -1.80 -32.71
CA ALA A 21 -5.40 -1.65 -33.19
C ALA A 21 -4.78 -3.01 -33.56
N CYS A 22 -5.41 -4.13 -33.17
CA CYS A 22 -5.34 -5.40 -33.89
C CYS A 22 -6.56 -5.52 -34.82
N GLY A 23 -6.69 -4.60 -35.79
CA GLY A 23 -7.58 -4.82 -36.91
C GLY A 23 -7.13 -6.07 -37.68
N GLU A 24 -8.01 -6.64 -38.48
CA GLU A 24 -7.62 -7.59 -39.53
C GLU A 24 -6.62 -6.89 -40.48
N VAL A 25 -5.34 -6.92 -40.09
CA VAL A 25 -4.23 -6.63 -40.98
C VAL A 25 -3.91 -7.98 -41.59
N GLU A 26 -4.32 -8.20 -42.84
CA GLU A 26 -3.59 -9.12 -43.71
C GLU A 26 -2.09 -8.88 -43.49
N PRO A 27 -1.30 -9.92 -43.25
CA PRO A 27 0.01 -9.76 -42.62
C PRO A 27 0.85 -8.82 -43.47
N PRO A 28 1.29 -7.66 -42.95
CA PRO A 28 2.58 -7.18 -43.39
C PRO A 28 3.52 -8.24 -42.83
N ASP A 29 4.10 -9.01 -43.74
CA ASP A 29 5.22 -9.88 -43.49
C ASP A 29 5.99 -9.48 -42.22
N ASN A 30 6.11 -10.42 -41.29
CA ASN A 30 7.42 -10.85 -40.82
C ASN A 30 8.58 -9.95 -41.29
N VAL A 31 8.76 -8.80 -40.66
CA VAL A 31 10.01 -8.05 -40.69
C VAL A 31 10.45 -7.85 -39.24
N ARG A 32 10.92 -8.91 -38.55
CA ARG A 32 12.24 -9.55 -38.66
C ARG A 32 13.15 -9.06 -37.48
N GLY A 33 13.79 -9.99 -36.77
CA GLY A 33 14.87 -9.72 -35.79
C GLY A 33 16.17 -9.28 -36.50
N CYS A 34 17.36 -9.41 -35.88
CA CYS A 34 18.61 -9.41 -36.64
C CYS A 34 18.66 -10.69 -37.50
N GLY A 35 18.55 -10.61 -38.82
CA GLY A 35 18.69 -11.74 -39.73
C GLY A 35 19.43 -11.28 -40.99
N ARG A 36 19.93 -12.20 -41.81
CA ARG A 36 20.86 -11.87 -42.92
C ARG A 36 20.45 -10.69 -43.81
N ASP A 37 19.14 -10.50 -44.02
CA ASP A 37 18.61 -9.47 -44.92
C ASP A 37 18.02 -8.24 -44.19
N LEU A 38 18.38 -7.98 -42.92
CA LEU A 38 17.71 -6.99 -42.07
C LEU A 38 18.65 -6.02 -41.37
N PRO A 39 18.28 -4.74 -41.26
CA PRO A 39 19.08 -3.81 -40.48
C PRO A 39 19.10 -4.24 -39.00
N PHE A 40 20.25 -4.02 -38.35
CA PHE A 40 20.34 -4.16 -36.90
C PHE A 40 19.32 -3.25 -36.22
N PRO A 41 18.66 -3.73 -35.15
CA PRO A 41 17.93 -2.83 -34.28
C PRO A 41 18.89 -1.90 -33.51
N GLU A 42 18.36 -0.80 -32.99
CA GLU A 42 19.14 0.16 -32.21
C GLU A 42 19.85 -0.53 -31.03
N LEU A 43 21.15 -0.28 -30.89
CA LEU A 43 21.97 -0.80 -29.81
C LEU A 43 21.99 0.22 -28.68
N SER A 44 21.80 -0.23 -27.43
CA SER A 44 21.84 0.66 -26.26
C SER A 44 22.49 -0.03 -25.06
N PHE A 45 23.16 0.77 -24.23
CA PHE A 45 23.52 0.36 -22.89
C PHE A 45 22.33 0.54 -21.94
N GLY A 46 22.22 -0.30 -20.92
CA GLY A 46 21.19 -0.18 -19.88
C GLY A 46 21.33 1.07 -19.01
N LEU A 47 22.53 1.67 -18.98
CA LEU A 47 22.87 2.87 -18.20
C LEU A 47 23.63 3.87 -19.07
N GLY A 48 23.44 5.16 -18.81
CA GLY A 48 24.22 6.23 -19.46
C GLY A 48 25.64 6.37 -18.89
N SER A 49 25.85 5.99 -17.64
CA SER A 49 27.15 6.01 -16.98
C SER A 49 27.27 4.89 -15.94
N VAL A 50 28.48 4.37 -15.78
CA VAL A 50 28.84 3.41 -14.72
C VAL A 50 30.11 3.89 -14.02
N GLY A 51 30.17 3.70 -12.70
CA GLY A 51 31.32 4.09 -11.90
C GLY A 51 31.78 2.98 -10.97
N MET A 52 33.08 2.95 -10.70
CA MET A 52 33.67 1.97 -9.77
C MET A 52 35.02 2.46 -9.21
N PRO A 53 35.46 1.99 -8.03
CA PRO A 53 36.84 2.16 -7.59
C PRO A 53 37.81 1.30 -8.39
N VAL A 54 39.12 1.56 -8.21
CA VAL A 54 40.16 0.69 -8.74
C VAL A 54 39.99 -0.73 -8.17
N SER A 55 40.17 -1.73 -9.04
CA SER A 55 40.01 -3.17 -8.76
C SER A 55 38.58 -3.66 -8.47
N VAL A 56 37.57 -2.80 -8.54
CA VAL A 56 36.17 -3.21 -8.42
C VAL A 56 35.61 -3.58 -9.79
N THR A 57 34.81 -4.65 -9.83
CA THR A 57 34.12 -5.10 -11.03
C THR A 57 32.66 -4.65 -11.04
N ARG A 58 32.14 -4.26 -12.20
CA ARG A 58 30.72 -3.96 -12.44
C ARG A 58 30.21 -4.72 -13.64
N GLU A 59 28.93 -5.07 -13.60
CA GLU A 59 28.22 -5.59 -14.77
C GLU A 59 27.42 -4.48 -15.43
N VAL A 60 27.51 -4.39 -16.75
CA VAL A 60 26.75 -3.44 -17.56
C VAL A 60 26.03 -4.19 -18.66
N GLU A 61 24.74 -3.92 -18.81
CA GLU A 61 23.92 -4.50 -19.86
C GLU A 61 24.11 -3.77 -21.19
N LEU A 62 24.35 -4.53 -22.26
CA LEU A 62 24.27 -4.09 -23.66
C LEU A 62 23.10 -4.83 -24.32
N ARG A 63 22.19 -4.11 -24.98
CA ARG A 63 20.91 -4.68 -25.42
C ARG A 63 20.36 -4.12 -26.72
N PHE A 64 19.47 -4.91 -27.30
CA PHE A 64 18.57 -4.56 -28.39
C PHE A 64 17.12 -4.37 -27.90
N PRO A 65 16.29 -3.59 -28.62
CA PRO A 65 14.88 -3.44 -28.30
C PRO A 65 14.04 -4.70 -28.56
N ARG A 66 14.55 -5.70 -29.29
CA ARG A 66 13.82 -6.91 -29.70
C ARG A 66 14.74 -8.12 -29.85
N ASP A 67 14.15 -9.32 -29.85
CA ASP A 67 14.87 -10.59 -30.03
C ASP A 67 15.62 -10.63 -31.37
N CYS A 68 16.89 -11.04 -31.34
CA CYS A 68 17.66 -11.25 -32.56
C CYS A 68 17.66 -12.72 -33.00
N ALA A 69 17.37 -12.94 -34.29
CA ALA A 69 17.25 -14.28 -34.86
C ALA A 69 18.62 -14.93 -35.14
N LEU A 70 19.69 -14.15 -35.10
CA LEU A 70 21.08 -14.58 -35.25
C LEU A 70 21.92 -14.01 -34.10
N ALA A 71 22.97 -14.74 -33.73
CA ALA A 71 23.97 -14.21 -32.82
C ALA A 71 24.66 -12.99 -33.45
N THR A 72 24.81 -11.92 -32.68
CA THR A 72 25.46 -10.69 -33.13
C THR A 72 26.69 -10.44 -32.28
N GLU A 73 27.85 -10.36 -32.94
CA GLU A 73 29.12 -10.03 -32.31
C GLU A 73 29.38 -8.53 -32.37
N PHE A 74 29.86 -7.95 -31.26
CA PHE A 74 30.18 -6.54 -31.11
C PHE A 74 31.65 -6.40 -30.75
N THR A 75 32.32 -5.43 -31.38
CA THR A 75 33.63 -4.96 -30.92
C THR A 75 33.42 -3.90 -29.85
N ILE A 76 34.15 -4.00 -28.76
CA ILE A 76 34.13 -3.02 -27.67
C ILE A 76 35.48 -2.33 -27.61
N THR A 77 35.46 -1.00 -27.61
CA THR A 77 36.67 -0.18 -27.57
C THR A 77 36.56 0.87 -26.48
N ALA A 78 37.68 1.09 -25.78
CA ALA A 78 37.81 2.19 -24.83
C ALA A 78 38.52 3.36 -25.50
N SER A 79 38.00 4.57 -25.29
CA SER A 79 38.64 5.81 -25.78
C SER A 79 40.06 6.04 -25.25
N GLN A 80 40.41 5.41 -24.12
CA GLN A 80 41.75 5.40 -23.54
C GLN A 80 42.07 4.00 -22.96
N PRO A 81 43.19 3.36 -23.36
CA PRO A 81 43.59 2.08 -22.79
C PRO A 81 44.12 2.21 -21.36
N GLY A 82 43.97 1.16 -20.56
CA GLY A 82 44.56 1.05 -19.21
C GLY A 82 43.77 1.70 -18.08
N ILE A 83 42.60 2.28 -18.37
CA ILE A 83 41.69 2.85 -17.35
C ILE A 83 40.66 1.80 -16.88
N VAL A 84 40.05 1.09 -17.83
CA VAL A 84 39.08 0.02 -17.58
C VAL A 84 39.50 -1.23 -18.32
N ASP A 85 39.36 -2.38 -17.68
CA ASP A 85 39.38 -3.69 -18.33
C ASP A 85 37.96 -4.03 -18.77
N ALA A 86 37.78 -4.22 -20.08
CA ALA A 86 36.50 -4.55 -20.70
C ALA A 86 36.74 -5.64 -21.75
N PRO A 87 35.77 -6.55 -21.97
CA PRO A 87 35.91 -7.57 -23.00
C PRO A 87 36.07 -6.89 -24.36
N ALA A 88 37.06 -7.28 -25.17
CA ALA A 88 37.27 -6.69 -26.50
C ALA A 88 36.14 -7.03 -27.49
N VAL A 89 35.46 -8.14 -27.24
CA VAL A 89 34.35 -8.66 -28.04
C VAL A 89 33.26 -9.18 -27.11
N ALA A 90 32.00 -8.92 -27.47
CA ALA A 90 30.83 -9.50 -26.80
C ALA A 90 29.82 -10.00 -27.82
N THR A 91 28.98 -10.97 -27.44
CA THR A 91 27.99 -11.56 -28.34
C THR A 91 26.62 -11.55 -27.69
N ILE A 92 25.62 -10.98 -28.37
CA ILE A 92 24.21 -11.24 -28.06
C ILE A 92 23.83 -12.52 -28.80
N GLY A 93 23.46 -13.57 -28.05
CA GLY A 93 23.18 -14.89 -28.59
C GLY A 93 21.90 -14.98 -29.44
N VAL A 94 21.72 -16.10 -30.13
CA VAL A 94 20.48 -16.38 -30.88
C VAL A 94 19.29 -16.40 -29.91
N GLY A 95 18.24 -15.66 -30.23
CA GLY A 95 17.03 -15.57 -29.41
C GLY A 95 17.20 -14.73 -28.13
N ALA A 96 18.38 -14.16 -27.90
CA ALA A 96 18.62 -13.19 -26.83
C ALA A 96 18.47 -11.77 -27.38
N ASP A 97 18.21 -10.84 -26.47
CA ASP A 97 18.15 -9.41 -26.74
C ASP A 97 19.17 -8.62 -25.92
N ARG A 98 19.96 -9.28 -25.06
CA ARG A 98 20.97 -8.64 -24.21
C ARG A 98 22.20 -9.50 -23.94
N VAL A 99 23.28 -8.84 -23.50
CA VAL A 99 24.49 -9.44 -22.93
C VAL A 99 25.00 -8.58 -21.76
N LEU A 100 25.52 -9.23 -20.71
CA LEU A 100 26.17 -8.54 -19.59
C LEU A 100 27.68 -8.44 -19.83
N LEU A 101 28.22 -7.24 -19.71
CA LEU A 101 29.64 -6.93 -19.84
C LEU A 101 30.24 -6.73 -18.45
N ARG A 102 31.29 -7.49 -18.13
CA ARG A 102 32.06 -7.30 -16.88
C ARG A 102 33.16 -6.28 -17.11
N LEU A 103 33.09 -5.18 -16.37
CA LEU A 103 34.04 -4.07 -16.44
C LEU A 103 34.83 -4.00 -15.13
N THR A 104 36.16 -3.94 -15.18
CA THR A 104 37.00 -3.81 -13.97
C THR A 104 37.80 -2.51 -14.01
N GLY A 105 37.76 -1.72 -12.94
CA GLY A 105 38.56 -0.51 -12.84
C GLY A 105 40.06 -0.81 -12.71
N LEU A 106 40.90 -0.24 -13.57
CA LEU A 106 42.35 -0.46 -13.56
C LEU A 106 43.13 0.74 -13.00
N ALA A 107 42.71 1.94 -13.36
CA ALA A 107 43.33 3.18 -12.92
C ALA A 107 42.30 4.31 -12.88
N GLU A 108 42.48 5.28 -11.98
CA GLU A 108 41.61 6.46 -11.91
C GLU A 108 41.56 7.21 -13.23
N GLY A 109 40.35 7.60 -13.64
CA GLY A 109 40.11 8.29 -14.90
C GLY A 109 38.69 8.10 -15.41
N ARG A 110 38.37 8.85 -16.46
CA ARG A 110 37.09 8.76 -17.17
C ARG A 110 37.35 8.30 -18.60
N VAL A 111 36.58 7.33 -19.07
CA VAL A 111 36.71 6.75 -20.40
C VAL A 111 35.34 6.45 -20.97
N THR A 112 35.12 6.77 -22.25
CA THR A 112 33.94 6.30 -22.98
C THR A 112 34.24 4.92 -23.56
N LEU A 113 33.37 3.95 -23.26
CA LEU A 113 33.33 2.66 -23.93
C LEU A 113 32.34 2.72 -25.10
N THR A 114 32.77 2.23 -26.26
CA THR A 114 31.96 2.16 -27.48
C THR A 114 31.81 0.69 -27.89
N ALA A 115 30.57 0.23 -27.98
CA ALA A 115 30.21 -1.05 -28.60
C ALA A 115 29.76 -0.80 -30.03
N SER A 116 30.31 -1.53 -31.00
CA SER A 116 29.97 -1.38 -32.42
C SER A 116 29.90 -2.71 -33.15
N ALA A 117 28.98 -2.82 -34.10
CA ALA A 117 28.89 -3.94 -35.03
C ALA A 117 28.53 -3.45 -36.44
N SER A 118 29.09 -4.11 -37.45
CA SER A 118 28.79 -3.85 -38.87
C SER A 118 27.97 -5.02 -39.43
N HIS A 119 26.86 -4.72 -40.10
CA HIS A 119 25.97 -5.70 -40.71
C HIS A 119 26.42 -6.07 -42.12
N GLU A 120 26.05 -7.25 -42.61
CA GLU A 120 26.34 -7.66 -44.00
C GLU A 120 25.65 -6.74 -45.04
N SER A 121 24.59 -6.03 -44.67
CA SER A 121 23.93 -4.98 -45.50
C SER A 121 24.76 -3.70 -45.65
N GLY A 122 25.82 -3.52 -44.87
CA GLY A 122 26.63 -2.31 -44.80
C GLY A 122 26.21 -1.31 -43.72
N ASP A 123 25.17 -1.62 -42.92
CA ASP A 123 24.73 -0.78 -41.80
C ASP A 123 25.65 -0.96 -40.58
N GLU A 124 25.98 0.12 -39.87
CA GLU A 124 26.70 0.07 -38.60
C GLU A 124 25.79 0.49 -37.46
N VAL A 125 25.86 -0.25 -36.35
CA VAL A 125 25.24 0.15 -35.08
C VAL A 125 26.30 0.40 -34.04
N MET A 126 26.08 1.42 -33.23
CA MET A 126 26.97 1.78 -32.14
C MET A 126 26.20 2.25 -30.92
N ALA A 127 26.75 1.96 -29.74
CA ALA A 127 26.30 2.46 -28.46
C ALA A 127 27.50 2.90 -27.62
N THR A 128 27.30 3.87 -26.75
CA THR A 128 28.36 4.40 -25.87
C THR A 128 27.91 4.47 -24.42
N ILE A 129 28.83 4.22 -23.49
CA ILE A 129 28.64 4.42 -22.05
C ILE A 129 29.85 5.14 -21.45
N ASP A 130 29.58 6.06 -20.52
CA ASP A 130 30.62 6.73 -19.74
C ASP A 130 31.04 5.88 -18.53
N VAL A 131 32.30 5.47 -18.50
CA VAL A 131 32.89 4.72 -17.39
C VAL A 131 33.81 5.63 -16.58
N VAL A 132 33.56 5.71 -15.27
CA VAL A 132 34.37 6.53 -14.35
C VAL A 132 35.00 5.68 -13.26
N ILE A 133 36.33 5.76 -13.14
CA ILE A 133 37.09 5.09 -12.11
C ILE A 133 37.53 6.17 -11.13
N ALA A 134 36.96 6.15 -9.93
CA ALA A 134 37.14 7.20 -8.93
C ALA A 134 37.42 6.60 -7.54
N PRO A 135 38.17 7.32 -6.68
CA PRO A 135 38.42 6.86 -5.33
C PRO A 135 37.15 6.88 -4.46
N ASN A 136 37.24 6.14 -3.35
CA ASN A 136 36.15 5.88 -2.42
C ASN A 136 35.90 7.02 -1.41
N ASP A 137 36.72 8.06 -1.41
CA ASP A 137 36.68 9.17 -0.47
C ASP A 137 35.62 10.21 -0.87
N ILE A 138 34.73 10.53 0.06
CA ILE A 138 33.80 11.65 -0.09
C ILE A 138 34.56 12.92 0.29
N ALA A 139 34.57 13.89 -0.63
CA ALA A 139 35.22 15.18 -0.38
C ALA A 139 34.54 15.91 0.80
N ALA A 140 35.32 16.67 1.57
CA ALA A 140 34.81 17.47 2.67
C ALA A 140 33.73 18.43 2.17
N CYS A 141 32.64 18.56 2.92
CA CYS A 141 31.51 19.38 2.50
C CYS A 141 31.91 20.86 2.32
N ASP A 142 31.56 21.43 1.18
CA ASP A 142 31.74 22.84 0.83
C ASP A 142 30.57 23.32 -0.06
N GLY A 143 30.16 24.58 0.14
CA GLY A 143 29.06 25.21 -0.59
C GLY A 143 27.84 25.50 0.29
N GLU A 144 27.12 26.55 -0.06
CA GLU A 144 25.87 26.95 0.58
C GLU A 144 25.03 27.82 -0.37
N ALA A 145 23.73 27.87 -0.13
CA ALA A 145 22.79 28.80 -0.75
C ALA A 145 21.71 29.20 0.27
N SER A 146 21.23 30.44 0.19
CA SER A 146 20.09 30.91 0.99
C SER A 146 19.27 31.91 0.19
N GLY A 147 17.97 31.96 0.46
CA GLY A 147 17.04 32.84 -0.26
C GLY A 147 15.59 32.59 0.14
N SER A 148 14.69 33.45 -0.35
CA SER A 148 13.26 33.16 -0.27
C SER A 148 12.89 32.18 -1.37
N VAL A 149 12.10 31.17 -1.04
CA VAL A 149 11.49 30.24 -2.00
C VAL A 149 10.00 30.19 -1.78
N GLY A 150 9.22 30.26 -2.85
CA GLY A 150 7.80 29.97 -2.84
C GLY A 150 7.41 29.06 -4.02
N PRO A 151 6.12 28.83 -4.25
CA PRO A 151 5.64 28.00 -5.34
C PRO A 151 6.27 28.35 -6.70
N GLY A 152 6.89 27.37 -7.34
CA GLY A 152 7.58 27.50 -8.63
C GLY A 152 9.07 27.85 -8.52
N ASP A 153 9.55 28.26 -7.34
CA ASP A 153 10.95 28.63 -7.12
C ASP A 153 11.84 27.42 -6.84
N THR A 154 13.15 27.59 -7.07
CA THR A 154 14.18 26.61 -6.72
C THR A 154 15.41 27.34 -6.18
N LEU A 155 15.93 26.87 -5.05
CA LEU A 155 17.19 27.33 -4.47
C LEU A 155 18.25 26.26 -4.73
N THR A 156 19.32 26.61 -5.46
CA THR A 156 20.39 25.69 -5.85
C THR A 156 21.75 26.19 -5.38
N VAL A 157 22.62 25.27 -4.99
CA VAL A 157 24.02 25.55 -4.69
C VAL A 157 24.84 25.39 -5.98
N ASP A 158 25.54 26.45 -6.39
CA ASP A 158 26.24 26.52 -7.69
C ASP A 158 27.71 26.05 -7.64
N ARG A 159 28.30 25.91 -6.45
CA ARG A 159 29.75 25.69 -6.26
C ARG A 159 30.04 24.82 -5.04
N GLY A 160 31.27 24.32 -4.95
CA GLY A 160 31.71 23.44 -3.87
C GLY A 160 31.27 22.00 -4.10
N THR A 161 31.46 21.15 -3.10
CA THR A 161 31.02 19.74 -3.15
C THR A 161 29.50 19.61 -3.06
N LEU A 162 28.79 20.66 -2.62
CA LEU A 162 27.33 20.77 -2.67
C LEU A 162 26.80 21.26 -4.01
N SER A 163 27.64 21.47 -5.03
CA SER A 163 27.18 21.87 -6.36
C SER A 163 26.06 20.94 -6.88
N GLY A 164 24.91 21.52 -7.22
CA GLY A 164 23.72 20.78 -7.65
C GLY A 164 22.76 20.39 -6.52
N ALA A 165 23.14 20.55 -5.25
CA ALA A 165 22.20 20.44 -4.13
C ALA A 165 21.12 21.52 -4.27
N ALA A 166 19.87 21.15 -4.06
CA ALA A 166 18.75 22.05 -4.34
C ALA A 166 17.52 21.77 -3.46
N LEU A 167 16.69 22.79 -3.27
CA LEU A 167 15.36 22.70 -2.71
C LEU A 167 14.40 23.38 -3.68
N ARG A 168 13.33 22.68 -4.08
CA ARG A 168 12.32 23.20 -5.00
C ARG A 168 10.93 23.10 -4.39
N VAL A 169 10.16 24.18 -4.49
CA VAL A 169 8.74 24.18 -4.17
C VAL A 169 7.97 24.11 -5.50
N PRO A 170 7.18 23.06 -5.77
CA PRO A 170 6.45 22.93 -7.04
C PRO A 170 5.49 24.11 -7.28
N GLU A 171 5.22 24.44 -8.55
CA GLU A 171 4.28 25.52 -8.90
C GLU A 171 2.86 25.22 -8.38
N GLY A 172 2.45 23.95 -8.39
CA GLY A 172 1.16 23.51 -7.85
C GLY A 172 0.99 23.71 -6.35
N ALA A 173 2.07 24.03 -5.60
CA ALA A 173 1.96 24.41 -4.20
C ALA A 173 1.37 25.83 -3.99
N ALA A 174 1.06 26.56 -5.08
CA ALA A 174 0.35 27.86 -5.02
C ALA A 174 -1.17 27.72 -4.87
N ARG A 175 -1.69 26.49 -4.91
CA ARG A 175 -3.13 26.21 -4.86
C ARG A 175 -3.68 26.49 -3.47
N ASP A 176 -4.89 27.03 -3.42
CA ASP A 176 -5.62 27.29 -2.17
C ASP A 176 -6.35 26.01 -1.70
N ASP A 177 -5.56 24.98 -1.42
CA ASP A 177 -6.02 23.71 -0.87
C ASP A 177 -5.03 23.18 0.17
N ARG A 178 -5.29 21.97 0.68
CA ARG A 178 -4.44 21.38 1.73
C ARG A 178 -2.98 21.18 1.31
N TYR A 179 -2.65 21.22 0.03
CA TYR A 179 -1.28 21.08 -0.47
C TYR A 179 -0.58 22.44 -0.71
N HIS A 180 -1.15 23.53 -0.22
CA HIS A 180 -0.53 24.85 -0.26
C HIS A 180 0.81 24.88 0.51
N VAL A 181 1.80 25.59 -0.02
CA VAL A 181 3.04 25.91 0.70
C VAL A 181 3.35 27.40 0.56
N ASP A 182 3.30 28.11 1.68
CA ASP A 182 3.69 29.52 1.74
C ASP A 182 5.16 29.72 1.39
N ALA A 183 5.49 30.90 0.86
CA ALA A 183 6.89 31.26 0.65
C ALA A 183 7.64 31.37 1.98
N PHE A 184 8.85 30.83 2.05
CA PHE A 184 9.67 30.81 3.25
C PHE A 184 11.15 31.12 2.96
N SER A 185 11.89 31.52 4.01
CA SER A 185 13.34 31.72 3.91
C SER A 185 14.05 30.37 3.98
N ALA A 186 14.51 29.88 2.85
CA ALA A 186 15.21 28.60 2.73
C ALA A 186 16.73 28.75 2.79
N SER A 187 17.39 27.67 3.19
CA SER A 187 18.84 27.49 3.06
C SER A 187 19.18 26.05 2.68
N VAL A 188 20.28 25.90 1.95
CA VAL A 188 20.91 24.61 1.64
C VAL A 188 22.38 24.75 2.01
N ALA A 189 22.85 23.99 2.99
CA ALA A 189 24.20 24.13 3.52
C ALA A 189 24.78 22.79 3.97
N CYS A 190 26.08 22.78 4.28
CA CYS A 190 26.73 21.62 4.85
C CYS A 190 26.15 21.21 6.20
N GLY A 191 25.83 19.93 6.36
CA GLY A 191 25.52 19.31 7.65
C GLY A 191 26.71 18.56 8.23
N ASP A 192 26.67 18.34 9.54
CA ASP A 192 27.57 17.38 10.18
C ASP A 192 27.26 15.96 9.68
N ASP A 193 28.29 15.12 9.55
CA ASP A 193 28.14 13.72 9.16
C ASP A 193 27.20 12.96 10.10
N ILE A 194 26.28 12.19 9.51
CA ILE A 194 25.26 11.42 10.23
C ILE A 194 25.27 9.94 9.83
N VAL A 195 26.37 9.44 9.27
CA VAL A 195 26.45 8.05 8.80
C VAL A 195 26.31 7.07 9.98
N PRO A 196 25.32 6.16 9.97
CA PRO A 196 25.18 5.14 10.99
C PRO A 196 26.34 4.12 10.98
N ALA A 197 26.51 3.41 12.09
CA ALA A 197 27.49 2.32 12.15
C ALA A 197 27.15 1.21 11.12
N GLY A 198 28.17 0.70 10.42
CA GLY A 198 28.00 -0.32 9.37
C GLY A 198 27.57 0.24 8.00
N TYR A 199 27.48 1.55 7.88
CA TYR A 199 27.19 2.25 6.62
C TYR A 199 28.37 3.10 6.18
N ARG A 200 28.38 3.41 4.88
CA ARG A 200 29.29 4.41 4.31
C ARG A 200 28.52 5.49 3.54
N ALA A 201 29.02 6.72 3.62
CA ALA A 201 28.48 7.84 2.86
C ALA A 201 28.65 7.65 1.35
N LEU A 202 27.62 8.03 0.59
CA LEU A 202 27.67 8.20 -0.87
C LEU A 202 27.77 9.68 -1.27
N GLY A 203 27.65 10.59 -0.33
CA GLY A 203 27.75 12.03 -0.52
C GLY A 203 27.85 12.78 0.81
N PRO A 204 28.10 14.10 0.79
CA PRO A 204 28.10 14.92 2.00
C PRO A 204 26.71 14.98 2.64
N ALA A 205 26.64 15.19 3.95
CA ALA A 205 25.40 15.54 4.62
C ALA A 205 24.95 16.95 4.21
N VAL A 206 23.69 17.10 3.81
CA VAL A 206 23.09 18.36 3.36
C VAL A 206 21.99 18.76 4.32
N THR A 207 22.07 19.99 4.82
CA THR A 207 21.06 20.56 5.70
C THR A 207 20.17 21.53 4.94
N PHE A 208 18.88 21.24 4.93
CA PHE A 208 17.83 22.09 4.37
C PHE A 208 17.16 22.86 5.51
N GLY A 209 17.17 24.19 5.42
CA GLY A 209 16.54 25.07 6.38
C GLY A 209 15.26 25.71 5.83
N PRO A 210 14.29 26.09 6.70
CA PRO A 210 14.30 25.96 8.15
C PRO A 210 14.14 24.49 8.58
N GLN A 211 15.03 23.98 9.44
CA GLN A 211 15.13 22.53 9.70
C GLN A 211 13.89 21.93 10.37
N ALA A 212 13.07 22.74 11.05
CA ALA A 212 11.83 22.26 11.66
C ALA A 212 10.62 22.29 10.73
N ALA A 213 10.77 22.77 9.49
CA ALA A 213 9.64 22.90 8.58
C ALA A 213 9.04 21.53 8.25
N ARG A 214 7.72 21.42 8.42
CA ARG A 214 6.88 20.29 8.01
C ARG A 214 5.81 20.81 7.06
N PHE A 215 5.49 20.02 6.04
CA PHE A 215 4.54 20.37 4.99
C PHE A 215 3.46 19.28 4.89
N SER A 216 2.26 19.69 4.49
CA SER A 216 1.12 18.81 4.17
C SER A 216 1.25 18.11 2.81
N ARG A 217 2.37 18.32 2.12
CA ARG A 217 2.76 17.67 0.87
C ARG A 217 4.25 17.36 0.89
N GLU A 218 4.68 16.48 0.01
CA GLU A 218 6.10 16.29 -0.25
C GLU A 218 6.60 17.33 -1.27
N ILE A 219 7.83 17.80 -1.07
CA ILE A 219 8.55 18.69 -1.99
C ILE A 219 9.90 18.08 -2.38
N PRO A 220 10.38 18.30 -3.62
CA PRO A 220 11.65 17.77 -4.08
C PRO A 220 12.85 18.50 -3.45
N VAL A 221 13.78 17.71 -2.90
CA VAL A 221 15.12 18.13 -2.48
C VAL A 221 16.17 17.31 -3.20
N THR A 222 17.36 17.89 -3.40
CA THR A 222 18.46 17.27 -4.15
C THR A 222 19.72 17.28 -3.32
N VAL A 223 20.38 16.12 -3.23
CA VAL A 223 21.71 15.97 -2.62
C VAL A 223 22.73 15.45 -3.65
N PRO A 224 24.00 15.88 -3.58
CA PRO A 224 25.06 15.29 -4.40
C PRO A 224 25.31 13.82 -3.98
N ILE A 225 25.55 12.96 -4.96
CA ILE A 225 25.82 11.53 -4.71
C ILE A 225 26.88 10.98 -5.68
N ARG A 226 27.68 10.04 -5.19
CA ARG A 226 28.69 9.29 -5.94
C ARG A 226 28.35 7.80 -5.99
N LEU A 227 27.61 7.39 -7.01
CA LEU A 227 27.29 5.96 -7.24
C LEU A 227 28.53 5.10 -7.50
N ALA A 228 29.63 5.69 -7.96
CA ALA A 228 30.91 5.01 -8.11
C ALA A 228 31.43 4.43 -6.77
N SER A 229 30.98 4.94 -5.63
CA SER A 229 31.41 4.49 -4.29
C SER A 229 30.56 3.34 -3.73
N LEU A 230 29.57 2.85 -4.47
CA LEU A 230 28.82 1.64 -4.08
C LEU A 230 29.80 0.45 -3.89
N PRO A 231 29.54 -0.49 -2.97
CA PRO A 231 30.30 -1.75 -2.90
C PRO A 231 30.17 -2.58 -4.18
N GLU A 232 31.07 -3.55 -4.41
CA GLU A 232 31.01 -4.45 -5.57
C GLU A 232 29.67 -5.20 -5.61
N GLY A 233 29.01 -5.24 -6.77
CA GLY A 233 27.69 -5.86 -6.95
C GLY A 233 26.50 -4.98 -6.53
N ALA A 234 26.69 -3.94 -5.73
CA ALA A 234 25.60 -3.03 -5.36
C ALA A 234 25.16 -2.13 -6.55
N HIS A 235 23.87 -1.86 -6.61
CA HIS A 235 23.20 -0.94 -7.55
C HIS A 235 22.39 0.16 -6.82
N ARG A 236 21.73 1.06 -7.57
CA ARG A 236 20.94 2.20 -7.03
C ARG A 236 19.84 1.78 -6.05
N GLY A 237 19.34 0.55 -6.16
CA GLY A 237 18.41 -0.06 -5.18
C GLY A 237 18.95 -0.20 -3.76
N HIS A 238 20.27 -0.19 -3.53
CA HIS A 238 20.87 -0.25 -2.19
C HIS A 238 21.19 1.12 -1.60
N VAL A 239 20.87 2.20 -2.32
CA VAL A 239 20.99 3.55 -1.77
C VAL A 239 19.88 3.73 -0.75
N GLU A 240 20.29 4.10 0.46
CA GLU A 240 19.42 4.41 1.60
C GLU A 240 19.65 5.88 2.01
N LEU A 241 18.71 6.41 2.79
CA LEU A 241 18.73 7.81 3.21
C LEU A 241 18.72 7.88 4.73
N VAL A 242 19.63 8.69 5.27
CA VAL A 242 19.65 9.02 6.69
C VAL A 242 19.10 10.42 6.86
N TYR A 243 18.22 10.60 7.83
CA TYR A 243 17.64 11.87 8.22
C TYR A 243 17.98 12.18 9.67
N ARG A 244 18.22 13.46 9.95
CA ARG A 244 18.28 14.01 11.30
C ARG A 244 17.47 15.31 11.34
N GLY A 245 16.52 15.36 12.27
CA GLY A 245 15.72 16.55 12.57
C GLY A 245 16.46 17.59 13.41
N VAL A 246 15.69 18.43 14.08
CA VAL A 246 16.18 19.49 14.97
C VAL A 246 16.49 18.99 16.39
N HIS A 247 17.00 19.88 17.25
CA HIS A 247 17.09 19.69 18.70
C HIS A 247 17.84 18.45 19.20
N GLY A 248 18.82 17.98 18.42
CA GLY A 248 19.63 16.83 18.80
C GLY A 248 18.91 15.48 18.64
N ALA A 249 17.81 15.44 17.88
CA ALA A 249 17.16 14.20 17.49
C ALA A 249 18.18 13.20 16.90
N PRO A 250 18.05 11.89 17.20
CA PRO A 250 18.96 10.89 16.66
C PRO A 250 18.82 10.80 15.14
N ALA A 251 19.95 10.53 14.46
CA ALA A 251 19.93 10.23 13.04
C ALA A 251 19.29 8.85 12.81
N ARG A 252 18.39 8.74 11.84
CA ARG A 252 17.62 7.53 11.52
C ARG A 252 17.68 7.24 10.03
N LEU A 253 17.71 5.96 9.67
CA LEU A 253 17.38 5.54 8.32
C LEU A 253 15.90 5.80 8.08
N VAL A 254 15.57 6.40 6.95
CA VAL A 254 14.19 6.74 6.58
C VAL A 254 13.87 6.21 5.19
N GLY A 255 12.59 5.93 4.96
CA GLY A 255 12.12 5.52 3.64
C GLY A 255 12.47 6.56 2.56
N LEU A 256 12.86 6.09 1.39
CA LEU A 256 13.25 6.95 0.26
C LEU A 256 12.05 7.14 -0.69
N THR A 257 11.57 8.38 -0.84
CA THR A 257 10.43 8.71 -1.70
C THR A 257 10.87 9.22 -3.08
N SER A 258 10.30 8.63 -4.15
CA SER A 258 10.46 9.05 -5.56
C SER A 258 11.91 9.37 -5.98
N PRO A 259 12.89 8.49 -5.72
CA PRO A 259 14.29 8.81 -5.99
C PRO A 259 14.56 8.96 -7.49
N ASN A 260 15.22 10.06 -7.86
CA ASN A 260 15.69 10.34 -9.20
C ASN A 260 17.22 10.51 -9.19
N PHE A 261 17.91 9.60 -9.86
CA PHE A 261 19.36 9.64 -10.03
C PHE A 261 19.72 10.29 -11.36
N ALA A 262 20.40 11.43 -11.30
CA ALA A 262 20.86 12.17 -12.46
C ALA A 262 22.38 12.40 -12.43
N GLY A 263 22.94 12.76 -13.58
CA GLY A 263 24.38 13.00 -13.74
C GLY A 263 25.19 11.74 -13.98
N SER A 264 26.50 11.81 -13.72
CA SER A 264 27.41 10.68 -13.91
C SER A 264 27.58 9.88 -12.62
N ALA A 265 28.18 8.69 -12.69
CA ALA A 265 28.40 7.89 -11.50
C ALA A 265 29.36 8.53 -10.47
N SER A 266 30.24 9.47 -10.88
CA SER A 266 31.16 10.19 -9.99
C SER A 266 30.63 11.53 -9.48
N ASP A 267 29.88 12.21 -10.35
CA ASP A 267 29.36 13.57 -10.17
C ASP A 267 27.86 13.52 -10.46
N GLY A 268 27.13 12.86 -9.57
CA GLY A 268 25.70 12.63 -9.67
C GLY A 268 24.91 13.42 -8.63
N THR A 269 23.60 13.46 -8.82
CA THR A 269 22.65 14.00 -7.86
C THR A 269 21.53 12.99 -7.61
N LEU A 270 21.08 12.94 -6.36
CA LEU A 270 19.88 12.23 -5.96
C LEU A 270 18.82 13.27 -5.59
N THR A 271 17.77 13.38 -6.40
CA THR A 271 16.57 14.13 -6.05
C THR A 271 15.55 13.16 -5.45
N PHE A 272 14.89 13.55 -4.37
CA PHE A 272 13.86 12.77 -3.69
C PHE A 272 12.86 13.72 -3.04
N GLU A 273 11.69 13.21 -2.68
CA GLU A 273 10.59 14.03 -2.17
C GLU A 273 10.47 13.89 -0.66
N VAL A 274 10.24 15.00 0.04
CA VAL A 274 10.17 15.04 1.51
C VAL A 274 9.06 15.96 2.00
N PRO A 275 8.31 15.58 3.05
CA PRO A 275 7.38 16.47 3.73
C PRO A 275 8.04 17.23 4.90
N ARG A 276 9.32 16.94 5.21
CA ARG A 276 10.07 17.53 6.33
C ARG A 276 11.40 18.06 5.82
N LEU A 277 11.86 19.19 6.35
CA LEU A 277 13.25 19.65 6.16
C LEU A 277 14.13 19.16 7.31
N GLY A 278 15.45 19.33 7.19
CA GLY A 278 16.42 18.82 8.16
C GLY A 278 17.75 18.47 7.47
N THR A 279 18.56 17.65 8.13
CA THR A 279 19.81 17.12 7.54
C THR A 279 19.56 15.75 6.90
N TYR A 280 19.96 15.60 5.65
CA TYR A 280 19.88 14.36 4.89
C TYR A 280 21.26 13.91 4.40
N GLN A 281 21.52 12.61 4.41
CA GLN A 281 22.75 12.03 3.85
C GLN A 281 22.45 10.69 3.16
N ALA A 282 22.86 10.56 1.90
CA ALA A 282 22.75 9.31 1.16
C ALA A 282 23.85 8.34 1.60
N VAL A 283 23.47 7.10 1.90
CA VAL A 283 24.36 6.06 2.41
C VAL A 283 24.11 4.72 1.71
N VAL A 284 25.02 3.77 1.95
CA VAL A 284 24.85 2.36 1.60
C VAL A 284 25.44 1.51 2.72
N SER A 285 24.80 0.39 3.02
CA SER A 285 25.36 -0.60 3.95
C SER A 285 26.70 -1.13 3.43
N GLU A 286 27.70 -1.23 4.30
CA GLU A 286 29.02 -1.79 3.92
C GLU A 286 28.95 -3.28 3.59
N SER A 287 27.92 -3.98 4.06
CA SER A 287 27.70 -5.39 3.76
C SER A 287 26.82 -5.63 2.53
N ALA A 288 26.24 -4.59 1.93
CA ALA A 288 25.41 -4.71 0.73
C ALA A 288 26.28 -4.83 -0.54
N PRO A 289 25.89 -5.65 -1.54
CA PRO A 289 24.76 -6.55 -1.46
C PRO A 289 25.11 -7.81 -0.66
N THR A 290 24.12 -8.40 -0.03
CA THR A 290 24.24 -9.71 0.60
C THR A 290 23.86 -10.81 -0.38
N ARG A 291 24.37 -12.03 -0.14
CA ARG A 291 24.01 -13.21 -0.92
C ARG A 291 23.49 -14.30 -0.01
N ARG A 292 22.43 -14.95 -0.43
CA ARG A 292 21.87 -16.10 0.27
C ARG A 292 21.16 -17.02 -0.69
N THR A 293 21.02 -18.27 -0.29
CA THR A 293 20.09 -19.18 -0.95
C THR A 293 18.67 -18.84 -0.49
N ARG A 294 17.75 -18.71 -1.43
CA ARG A 294 16.32 -18.54 -1.21
C ARG A 294 15.58 -19.65 -1.95
N GLU A 295 14.60 -20.25 -1.29
CA GLU A 295 13.62 -21.10 -1.95
C GLU A 295 12.52 -20.21 -2.54
N PHE A 296 12.26 -20.35 -3.83
CA PHE A 296 11.15 -19.70 -4.51
C PHE A 296 10.00 -20.69 -4.65
N THR A 297 8.82 -20.30 -4.21
CA THR A 297 7.57 -21.07 -4.30
C THR A 297 6.89 -20.92 -5.67
N PHE A 298 7.31 -19.92 -6.46
CA PHE A 298 6.72 -19.51 -7.73
C PHE A 298 5.25 -19.14 -7.67
N ARG A 299 4.83 -18.58 -6.53
CA ARG A 299 3.46 -18.11 -6.30
C ARG A 299 3.47 -16.64 -5.89
N GLY A 300 2.60 -15.87 -6.53
CA GLY A 300 2.33 -14.47 -6.18
C GLY A 300 0.85 -14.28 -5.85
N ILE A 301 0.55 -13.33 -4.97
CA ILE A 301 -0.82 -12.93 -4.66
C ILE A 301 -0.97 -11.42 -4.78
N LEU A 302 -2.05 -10.97 -5.42
CA LEU A 302 -2.36 -9.56 -5.56
C LEU A 302 -3.87 -9.33 -5.53
N GLY A 303 -4.30 -8.10 -5.25
CA GLY A 303 -5.72 -7.78 -5.39
C GLY A 303 -6.05 -6.32 -5.19
N PHE A 304 -7.22 -5.92 -5.68
CA PHE A 304 -7.74 -4.56 -5.55
C PHE A 304 -8.81 -4.47 -4.47
N SER A 305 -8.81 -3.38 -3.71
CA SER A 305 -9.89 -3.05 -2.76
C SER A 305 -10.05 -4.14 -1.69
N MET A 306 -11.20 -4.81 -1.61
CA MET A 306 -11.36 -6.02 -0.79
C MET A 306 -10.26 -7.07 -1.04
N GLY A 307 -9.86 -7.25 -2.30
CA GLY A 307 -8.77 -8.14 -2.68
C GLY A 307 -7.38 -7.62 -2.27
N GLY A 308 -7.19 -6.32 -2.07
CA GLY A 308 -5.94 -5.78 -1.52
C GLY A 308 -5.79 -6.14 -0.04
N SER A 309 -6.88 -6.01 0.74
CA SER A 309 -6.90 -6.53 2.12
C SER A 309 -6.66 -8.04 2.16
N GLY A 310 -7.36 -8.79 1.30
CA GLY A 310 -7.22 -10.24 1.19
C GLY A 310 -5.79 -10.67 0.83
N SER A 311 -5.16 -10.02 -0.15
CA SER A 311 -3.81 -10.37 -0.61
C SER A 311 -2.76 -10.07 0.46
N GLY A 312 -2.85 -8.92 1.13
CA GLY A 312 -1.98 -8.60 2.27
C GLY A 312 -2.11 -9.61 3.41
N ARG A 313 -3.33 -9.84 3.90
CA ARG A 313 -3.58 -10.74 5.04
C ARG A 313 -3.29 -12.21 4.72
N VAL A 314 -3.78 -12.74 3.59
CA VAL A 314 -3.53 -14.13 3.21
C VAL A 314 -2.06 -14.34 2.84
N GLY A 315 -1.44 -13.38 2.15
CA GLY A 315 -0.03 -13.42 1.79
C GLY A 315 0.88 -13.49 3.01
N PHE A 316 0.83 -12.49 3.90
CA PHE A 316 1.68 -12.46 5.10
C PHE A 316 1.24 -13.42 6.20
N GLY A 317 -0.02 -13.89 6.18
CA GLY A 317 -0.51 -14.91 7.10
C GLY A 317 -0.12 -16.33 6.70
N ASN A 318 0.35 -16.55 5.47
CA ASN A 318 0.83 -17.84 4.96
C ASN A 318 2.10 -17.61 4.11
N PRO A 319 3.16 -17.01 4.69
CA PRO A 319 4.32 -16.52 3.93
C PRO A 319 5.07 -17.65 3.21
N GLU A 320 5.01 -18.89 3.72
CA GLU A 320 5.61 -20.07 3.10
C GLU A 320 4.94 -20.47 1.77
N ARG A 321 3.82 -19.85 1.42
CA ARG A 321 3.06 -20.12 0.20
C ARG A 321 3.36 -19.11 -0.92
N PHE A 322 4.01 -17.98 -0.63
CA PHE A 322 4.12 -16.87 -1.57
C PHE A 322 5.50 -16.20 -1.56
N ASP A 323 6.02 -15.94 -2.76
CA ASP A 323 7.23 -15.15 -2.95
C ASP A 323 6.95 -13.64 -2.96
N PHE A 324 5.73 -13.27 -3.39
CA PHE A 324 5.32 -11.90 -3.65
C PHE A 324 3.88 -11.63 -3.21
N VAL A 325 3.70 -10.51 -2.50
CA VAL A 325 2.41 -10.02 -2.01
C VAL A 325 2.20 -8.59 -2.50
N ALA A 326 1.14 -8.34 -3.26
CA ALA A 326 0.84 -7.02 -3.80
C ALA A 326 -0.57 -6.56 -3.41
N PRO A 327 -0.73 -5.95 -2.22
CA PRO A 327 -2.00 -5.37 -1.79
C PRO A 327 -2.19 -4.02 -2.49
N LEU A 328 -3.04 -4.00 -3.51
CA LEU A 328 -3.27 -2.83 -4.35
C LEU A 328 -4.54 -2.09 -3.86
N GLY A 329 -4.37 -1.33 -2.77
CA GLY A 329 -5.45 -0.63 -2.07
C GLY A 329 -6.40 -1.58 -1.33
N GLY A 330 -6.75 -1.25 -0.09
CA GLY A 330 -7.61 -2.05 0.78
C GLY A 330 -7.22 -1.86 2.24
N PRO A 331 -8.02 -2.33 3.21
CA PRO A 331 -7.62 -2.25 4.60
C PRO A 331 -6.48 -3.25 4.91
N THR A 332 -5.27 -2.71 5.02
CA THR A 332 -4.00 -3.42 5.31
C THR A 332 -3.46 -3.16 6.72
N ASP A 333 -3.99 -2.18 7.44
CA ASP A 333 -3.65 -1.90 8.84
C ASP A 333 -4.90 -1.59 9.68
N TRP A 334 -5.38 -2.58 10.45
CA TRP A 334 -6.59 -2.40 11.25
C TRP A 334 -6.38 -1.59 12.52
N THR A 335 -5.15 -1.38 12.98
CA THR A 335 -4.88 -0.51 14.13
C THR A 335 -5.25 0.93 13.79
N PHE A 336 -4.69 1.44 12.68
CA PHE A 336 -5.05 2.77 12.17
C PHE A 336 -6.54 2.82 11.77
N MET A 337 -7.05 1.83 11.04
CA MET A 337 -8.43 1.92 10.52
C MET A 337 -9.50 1.88 11.60
N LEU A 338 -9.31 1.10 12.67
CA LEU A 338 -10.25 1.08 13.78
C LEU A 338 -10.27 2.43 14.50
N GLU A 339 -9.12 3.10 14.62
CA GLU A 339 -9.05 4.45 15.16
C GLU A 339 -9.70 5.48 14.23
N HIS A 340 -9.41 5.39 12.94
CA HIS A 340 -10.03 6.25 11.93
C HIS A 340 -11.54 6.07 11.88
N ILE A 341 -12.04 4.85 12.07
CA ILE A 341 -13.48 4.58 12.20
C ILE A 341 -14.02 5.26 13.45
N ARG A 342 -13.40 5.02 14.61
CA ARG A 342 -13.82 5.56 15.92
C ARG A 342 -13.92 7.08 15.92
N ASN A 343 -12.91 7.76 15.37
CA ASN A 343 -12.82 9.22 15.44
C ASN A 343 -13.62 9.93 14.34
N TYR A 344 -13.76 9.32 13.15
CA TYR A 344 -14.35 9.99 12.00
C TYR A 344 -15.60 9.29 11.45
N HIS A 345 -15.55 7.98 11.19
CA HIS A 345 -16.69 7.29 10.57
C HIS A 345 -17.89 7.21 11.50
N ILE A 346 -17.70 7.09 12.82
CA ILE A 346 -18.75 7.09 13.84
C ILE A 346 -18.67 8.29 14.80
N GLY A 347 -17.82 9.28 14.49
CA GLY A 347 -17.55 10.45 15.33
C GLY A 347 -18.05 11.78 14.78
N GLY A 348 -17.62 12.87 15.42
CA GLY A 348 -17.93 14.26 15.09
C GLY A 348 -19.12 14.87 15.86
N PHE A 349 -19.68 14.15 16.83
CA PHE A 349 -20.85 14.58 17.60
C PHE A 349 -20.47 15.41 18.82
N CYS A 350 -21.46 15.99 19.49
CA CYS A 350 -21.24 16.62 20.78
C CYS A 350 -21.13 15.58 21.90
N THR A 351 -20.14 15.76 22.75
CA THR A 351 -20.10 15.16 24.10
C THR A 351 -21.36 15.55 24.90
N GLU A 352 -21.71 14.81 25.94
CA GLU A 352 -22.80 15.20 26.84
C GLU A 352 -22.54 16.56 27.50
N ALA A 353 -21.29 16.85 27.87
CA ALA A 353 -20.91 18.13 28.46
C ALA A 353 -21.14 19.30 27.48
N GLU A 354 -20.76 19.15 26.22
CA GLU A 354 -21.01 20.15 25.17
C GLU A 354 -22.50 20.31 24.88
N ARG A 355 -23.25 19.20 24.88
CA ARG A 355 -24.70 19.21 24.66
C ARG A 355 -25.43 19.97 25.76
N GLN A 356 -25.02 19.81 27.01
CA GLN A 356 -25.57 20.61 28.12
C GLN A 356 -25.20 22.09 28.01
N ALA A 357 -24.06 22.41 27.40
CA ALA A 357 -23.60 23.79 27.23
C ALA A 357 -24.25 24.50 26.03
N ASP A 358 -24.42 23.81 24.89
CA ASP A 358 -25.02 24.33 23.66
C ASP A 358 -25.93 23.28 22.97
N PRO A 359 -27.16 23.05 23.49
CA PRO A 359 -28.08 22.09 22.92
C PRO A 359 -28.41 22.38 21.44
N THR A 360 -28.63 23.65 21.09
CA THR A 360 -29.00 24.05 19.73
C THR A 360 -27.86 23.86 18.73
N GLY A 361 -26.62 24.13 19.13
CA GLY A 361 -25.43 23.86 18.30
C GLY A 361 -25.18 22.36 18.10
N CYS A 362 -25.62 21.52 19.04
CA CYS A 362 -25.51 20.06 18.95
C CYS A 362 -26.62 19.43 18.09
N GLU A 363 -27.84 19.99 18.12
CA GLU A 363 -28.93 19.62 17.20
C GLU A 363 -28.59 19.91 15.72
N ALA A 364 -27.58 20.76 15.46
CA ALA A 364 -27.14 21.07 14.10
C ALA A 364 -26.42 19.91 13.40
N GLY A 365 -25.98 18.89 14.14
CA GLY A 365 -25.32 17.69 13.61
C GLY A 365 -23.84 17.57 13.94
N ALA A 366 -23.23 16.54 13.34
CA ALA A 366 -21.81 16.28 13.47
C ALA A 366 -20.96 17.38 12.78
N SER A 367 -19.74 17.59 13.26
CA SER A 367 -18.84 18.63 12.75
C SER A 367 -17.39 18.18 12.74
N LEU A 368 -16.65 18.58 11.70
CA LEU A 368 -15.19 18.42 11.63
C LEU A 368 -14.43 19.20 12.72
N SER A 369 -15.08 20.17 13.39
CA SER A 369 -14.47 20.85 14.54
C SER A 369 -14.44 20.00 15.81
N ARG A 370 -15.15 18.87 15.82
CA ARG A 370 -15.27 17.92 16.96
C ARG A 370 -14.58 16.59 16.68
N VAL A 371 -13.77 16.51 15.63
CA VAL A 371 -12.90 15.35 15.37
C VAL A 371 -11.45 15.76 15.60
N PRO A 372 -10.55 14.81 15.95
CA PRO A 372 -9.12 15.08 16.03
C PRO A 372 -8.56 15.62 14.70
N PRO A 373 -7.45 16.39 14.73
CA PRO A 373 -6.74 16.76 13.51
C PRO A 373 -6.12 15.52 12.84
N THR A 374 -5.99 15.56 11.52
CA THR A 374 -5.23 14.56 10.75
C THR A 374 -3.74 14.83 10.85
N HIS A 375 -2.93 13.78 10.96
CA HIS A 375 -1.48 13.89 11.12
C HIS A 375 -0.70 13.35 9.91
N HIS A 376 -1.35 12.57 9.03
CA HIS A 376 -0.69 12.00 7.87
C HIS A 376 -0.94 12.80 6.59
N ILE A 377 0.08 12.81 5.72
CA ILE A 377 -0.11 13.27 4.35
C ILE A 377 -1.21 12.44 3.68
N HIS A 378 -2.01 13.11 2.86
CA HIS A 378 -3.13 12.53 2.11
C HIS A 378 -4.34 12.06 2.94
N GLU A 379 -4.30 12.09 4.27
CA GLU A 379 -5.43 11.72 5.13
C GLU A 379 -6.61 12.68 5.00
N HIS A 380 -7.81 12.13 4.84
CA HIS A 380 -9.06 12.89 4.73
C HIS A 380 -9.89 12.77 6.02
N PRO A 381 -10.18 13.88 6.71
CA PRO A 381 -11.10 13.88 7.85
C PRO A 381 -12.55 13.84 7.37
N GLN A 382 -13.44 13.29 8.20
CA GLN A 382 -14.87 13.17 7.90
C GLN A 382 -15.69 13.07 9.19
N THR A 383 -17.01 12.99 9.07
CA THR A 383 -17.92 12.73 10.20
C THR A 383 -18.90 11.64 9.84
N PHE A 384 -19.60 11.04 10.81
CA PHE A 384 -20.63 10.04 10.48
C PHE A 384 -21.73 10.59 9.56
N GLU A 385 -22.16 11.84 9.78
CA GLU A 385 -23.21 12.47 8.99
C GLU A 385 -22.73 13.00 7.63
N HIS A 386 -21.42 13.06 7.41
CA HIS A 386 -20.83 13.43 6.13
C HIS A 386 -19.52 12.66 5.92
N TRP A 387 -19.61 11.53 5.21
CA TRP A 387 -18.44 10.78 4.78
C TRP A 387 -17.79 11.42 3.56
N TRP A 388 -16.47 11.41 3.53
CA TRP A 388 -15.70 12.17 2.56
C TRP A 388 -15.67 11.52 1.18
N PHE A 389 -15.86 12.32 0.14
CA PHE A 389 -15.69 11.94 -1.27
C PHE A 389 -15.01 13.08 -2.03
N GLU A 390 -14.01 12.76 -2.86
CA GLU A 390 -13.43 13.74 -3.79
C GLU A 390 -14.47 14.09 -4.88
N ASP A 391 -14.98 15.32 -4.87
CA ASP A 391 -15.77 16.02 -5.91
C ASP A 391 -17.32 15.88 -5.96
N GLU A 392 -18.03 15.45 -4.90
CA GLU A 392 -19.53 15.42 -4.83
C GLU A 392 -20.24 14.69 -6.01
N ASN A 393 -19.48 14.07 -6.92
CA ASN A 393 -19.94 13.51 -8.20
C ASN A 393 -19.16 12.23 -8.55
N GLU A 394 -19.85 11.36 -9.28
CA GLU A 394 -19.58 9.93 -9.54
C GLU A 394 -18.27 9.56 -10.28
N GLY A 395 -17.25 10.41 -10.29
CA GLY A 395 -16.05 10.28 -11.11
C GLY A 395 -15.43 8.87 -11.05
N ASN A 396 -15.17 8.34 -9.84
CA ASN A 396 -14.30 7.15 -9.67
C ASN A 396 -14.75 6.16 -8.60
N SER A 397 -15.91 6.40 -8.00
CA SER A 397 -16.45 5.56 -6.95
C SER A 397 -17.95 5.41 -7.17
N ILE A 398 -18.40 4.16 -7.26
CA ILE A 398 -19.84 3.85 -7.24
C ILE A 398 -20.35 3.68 -5.81
N PHE A 399 -19.49 3.88 -4.80
CA PHE A 399 -19.85 3.72 -3.41
C PHE A 399 -20.83 4.82 -2.99
N ARG A 400 -21.87 4.39 -2.30
CA ARG A 400 -22.87 5.21 -1.62
C ARG A 400 -22.84 4.90 -0.13
N ARG A 401 -23.58 5.66 0.68
CA ARG A 401 -23.72 5.34 2.12
C ARG A 401 -24.14 3.88 2.37
N ASN A 402 -25.02 3.34 1.52
CA ASN A 402 -25.43 1.92 1.58
C ASN A 402 -24.27 0.93 1.46
N ASP A 403 -23.23 1.26 0.69
CA ASP A 403 -22.11 0.36 0.44
C ASP A 403 -21.16 0.34 1.64
N TYR A 404 -20.89 1.48 2.28
CA TYR A 404 -20.19 1.55 3.57
C TYR A 404 -20.87 0.72 4.65
N ILE A 405 -22.19 0.88 4.79
CA ILE A 405 -22.97 0.12 5.76
C ILE A 405 -22.89 -1.38 5.46
N SER A 406 -22.95 -1.77 4.18
CA SER A 406 -22.80 -3.18 3.78
C SER A 406 -21.40 -3.71 4.15
N ILE A 407 -20.35 -2.89 3.96
CA ILE A 407 -18.98 -3.22 4.36
C ILE A 407 -18.87 -3.42 5.87
N PHE A 408 -19.39 -2.50 6.70
CA PHE A 408 -19.33 -2.64 8.16
C PHE A 408 -20.04 -3.90 8.65
N ARG A 409 -21.18 -4.25 8.05
CA ARG A 409 -21.94 -5.47 8.37
C ARG A 409 -21.18 -6.74 7.98
N ASP A 410 -20.57 -6.75 6.80
CA ASP A 410 -19.75 -7.88 6.35
C ASP A 410 -18.49 -8.03 7.20
N LEU A 411 -17.80 -6.94 7.54
CA LEU A 411 -16.67 -6.94 8.46
C LEU A 411 -17.05 -7.46 9.85
N GLY A 412 -18.18 -7.00 10.40
CA GLY A 412 -18.71 -7.53 11.66
C GLY A 412 -19.03 -9.03 11.59
N THR A 413 -19.46 -9.53 10.44
CA THR A 413 -19.71 -10.97 10.25
C THR A 413 -18.39 -11.77 10.17
N MET A 414 -17.35 -11.21 9.54
CA MET A 414 -16.08 -11.89 9.31
C MET A 414 -15.08 -11.79 10.46
N PHE A 415 -15.17 -10.73 11.26
CA PHE A 415 -14.25 -10.53 12.38
C PHE A 415 -14.98 -10.49 13.71
N GLY A 416 -16.31 -10.48 13.76
CA GLY A 416 -17.05 -10.05 14.94
C GLY A 416 -17.11 -8.53 15.06
N ASN A 417 -17.99 -8.03 15.92
CA ASN A 417 -18.20 -6.61 16.13
C ASN A 417 -16.94 -5.96 16.77
N PRO A 418 -16.31 -4.98 16.11
CA PRO A 418 -15.15 -4.30 16.67
C PRO A 418 -15.52 -3.18 17.66
N ASN A 419 -16.80 -2.80 17.75
CA ASN A 419 -17.27 -1.64 18.49
C ASN A 419 -17.89 -1.98 19.85
N THR A 420 -18.40 -3.20 20.05
CA THR A 420 -18.88 -3.70 21.35
C THR A 420 -18.80 -5.23 21.39
N ASP A 421 -18.65 -5.84 22.56
CA ASP A 421 -18.83 -7.28 22.72
C ASP A 421 -20.26 -7.61 23.18
N ARG A 422 -20.99 -8.37 22.37
CA ARG A 422 -22.33 -8.90 22.67
C ARG A 422 -22.34 -9.82 23.89
N THR A 423 -21.33 -10.67 23.97
CA THR A 423 -21.29 -11.86 24.82
C THR A 423 -19.85 -12.21 25.13
N VAL A 424 -19.64 -12.79 26.32
CA VAL A 424 -18.35 -13.36 26.73
C VAL A 424 -18.29 -14.87 26.44
N ASP A 425 -19.40 -15.47 26.01
CA ASP A 425 -19.45 -16.89 25.63
C ASP A 425 -18.78 -17.07 24.26
N PRO A 426 -17.65 -17.79 24.16
CA PRO A 426 -16.96 -18.00 22.88
C PRO A 426 -17.78 -18.80 21.86
N GLU A 427 -18.82 -19.53 22.29
CA GLU A 427 -19.68 -20.34 21.42
C GLU A 427 -20.82 -19.51 20.78
N GLU A 428 -21.09 -18.30 21.28
CA GLU A 428 -22.13 -17.42 20.75
C GLU A 428 -21.59 -16.42 19.72
N PRO A 429 -22.31 -16.13 18.63
CA PRO A 429 -21.87 -15.15 17.62
C PRO A 429 -21.73 -13.75 18.21
N ASN A 430 -20.55 -13.16 18.08
CA ASN A 430 -20.26 -11.80 18.55
C ASN A 430 -20.34 -10.76 17.42
N ILE A 431 -21.52 -10.63 16.77
CA ILE A 431 -21.72 -9.75 15.59
C ILE A 431 -22.61 -8.54 15.91
N THR A 432 -23.74 -8.79 16.56
CA THR A 432 -24.64 -7.71 17.01
C THR A 432 -24.03 -6.98 18.20
N PRO A 433 -24.40 -5.71 18.47
CA PRO A 433 -23.97 -5.03 19.66
C PRO A 433 -24.46 -5.70 20.95
N THR A 434 -23.83 -5.35 22.06
CA THR A 434 -24.34 -5.69 23.38
C THR A 434 -25.76 -5.16 23.59
N GLY A 435 -26.61 -5.94 24.28
CA GLY A 435 -28.04 -5.64 24.47
C GLY A 435 -28.96 -5.90 23.27
N VAL A 436 -28.43 -6.14 22.08
CA VAL A 436 -29.21 -6.54 20.89
C VAL A 436 -29.14 -8.06 20.75
N PRO A 437 -30.22 -8.83 20.50
CA PRO A 437 -30.16 -10.30 20.31
C PRO A 437 -29.67 -10.71 18.90
N ASP A 438 -29.04 -11.88 18.75
CA ASP A 438 -28.43 -12.28 17.45
C ASP A 438 -29.50 -12.59 16.41
N SER A 439 -30.69 -12.98 16.88
CA SER A 439 -31.90 -13.12 16.06
C SER A 439 -32.26 -11.83 15.33
N GLU A 440 -31.76 -10.66 15.75
CA GLU A 440 -31.94 -9.40 15.05
C GLU A 440 -31.44 -9.47 13.60
N ARG A 441 -30.31 -10.15 13.36
CA ARG A 441 -29.75 -10.31 12.00
C ARG A 441 -30.67 -11.10 11.07
N MET A 442 -31.52 -11.94 11.64
CA MET A 442 -32.45 -12.81 10.91
C MET A 442 -33.76 -12.10 10.53
N ARG A 443 -34.01 -10.89 11.07
CA ARG A 443 -35.19 -10.08 10.72
C ARG A 443 -34.99 -9.38 9.38
N SER A 444 -36.08 -9.18 8.65
CA SER A 444 -36.04 -8.42 7.41
C SER A 444 -35.64 -6.97 7.67
N ALA A 445 -34.99 -6.32 6.70
CA ALA A 445 -34.57 -4.92 6.84
C ALA A 445 -35.73 -4.00 7.24
N GLY A 446 -36.89 -4.15 6.59
CA GLY A 446 -38.08 -3.36 6.92
C GLY A 446 -38.61 -3.60 8.34
N GLU A 447 -38.53 -4.81 8.88
CA GLU A 447 -38.92 -5.06 10.27
C GLU A 447 -37.98 -4.39 11.26
N ARG A 448 -36.67 -4.42 10.99
CA ARG A 448 -35.65 -3.79 11.84
C ARG A 448 -35.79 -2.27 11.85
N CYS A 449 -35.96 -1.65 10.68
CA CYS A 449 -36.11 -0.20 10.58
C CYS A 449 -37.43 0.32 11.17
N ASN A 450 -38.52 -0.47 11.12
CA ASN A 450 -39.80 -0.05 11.70
C ASN A 450 -39.93 -0.35 13.20
N ASN A 451 -39.14 -1.29 13.73
CA ASN A 451 -39.22 -1.70 15.13
C ASN A 451 -37.78 -1.92 15.67
N PRO A 452 -37.06 -0.82 15.96
CA PRO A 452 -35.71 -0.92 16.49
C PRO A 452 -35.72 -1.58 17.86
N VAL A 453 -34.62 -2.25 18.20
CA VAL A 453 -34.33 -2.64 19.57
C VAL A 453 -34.01 -1.37 20.35
N VAL A 454 -34.68 -1.20 21.50
CA VAL A 454 -34.50 -0.05 22.40
C VAL A 454 -33.99 -0.58 23.74
N ILE A 455 -32.81 -0.13 24.13
CA ILE A 455 -32.23 -0.34 25.46
C ILE A 455 -32.64 0.87 26.30
N ALA A 456 -33.38 0.65 27.38
CA ALA A 456 -33.95 1.76 28.14
C ALA A 456 -32.88 2.47 29.01
N PRO A 457 -33.11 3.75 29.35
CA PRO A 457 -32.22 4.53 30.21
C PRO A 457 -31.99 3.89 31.57
N PHE A 458 -30.88 4.25 32.21
CA PHE A 458 -30.59 3.85 33.58
C PHE A 458 -31.65 4.39 34.55
N ASP A 459 -32.33 3.48 35.26
CA ASP A 459 -33.41 3.82 36.21
C ASP A 459 -32.92 4.00 37.67
N GLY A 460 -31.61 3.85 37.90
CA GLY A 460 -30.98 3.95 39.21
C GLY A 460 -31.10 2.68 40.08
N ALA A 461 -31.69 1.59 39.58
CA ALA A 461 -31.89 0.35 40.32
C ALA A 461 -31.91 -0.90 39.42
N GLY A 462 -30.75 -1.51 39.15
CA GLY A 462 -30.70 -2.83 38.51
C GLY A 462 -30.73 -3.98 39.52
N ASP A 463 -31.45 -5.06 39.26
CA ASP A 463 -31.24 -6.41 39.85
C ASP A 463 -30.82 -7.35 38.69
N PRO A 464 -29.73 -8.15 38.82
CA PRO A 464 -29.21 -9.01 37.75
C PRO A 464 -30.20 -10.03 37.15
N LEU A 465 -31.35 -10.26 37.79
CA LEU A 465 -32.37 -11.21 37.34
C LEU A 465 -33.71 -10.57 36.96
N SER A 466 -33.82 -9.25 37.02
CA SER A 466 -35.15 -8.62 37.15
C SER A 466 -35.93 -8.38 35.86
N GLY A 467 -35.33 -8.48 34.67
CA GLY A 467 -36.01 -7.99 33.47
C GLY A 467 -36.43 -6.51 33.61
N SER A 468 -35.69 -5.74 34.43
CA SER A 468 -35.84 -4.30 34.56
C SER A 468 -35.54 -3.64 33.22
N GLU A 469 -36.38 -2.70 32.81
CA GLU A 469 -36.20 -1.96 31.56
C GLU A 469 -34.91 -1.11 31.60
N GLY A 470 -34.45 -0.63 32.77
CA GLY A 470 -33.42 0.42 32.86
C GLY A 470 -32.08 0.07 33.51
N VAL A 471 -31.36 -0.95 33.01
CA VAL A 471 -29.93 -1.15 33.39
C VAL A 471 -29.00 -0.09 32.81
N GLY A 472 -29.46 0.69 31.82
CA GLY A 472 -28.72 1.77 31.17
C GLY A 472 -27.60 1.27 30.26
N PHE A 473 -27.35 1.99 29.18
CA PHE A 473 -26.19 1.77 28.31
C PHE A 473 -25.28 2.98 28.42
N PHE A 474 -24.03 2.76 28.81
CA PHE A 474 -23.07 3.83 29.11
C PHE A 474 -22.07 4.01 27.96
N ASP A 475 -21.60 5.24 27.82
CA ASP A 475 -20.52 5.65 26.94
C ASP A 475 -19.92 6.91 27.58
N ASP A 476 -18.61 6.91 27.78
CA ASP A 476 -17.87 7.95 28.49
C ASP A 476 -18.07 9.37 27.94
N GLU A 477 -18.37 9.50 26.65
CA GLU A 477 -18.46 10.77 25.96
C GLU A 477 -19.92 11.19 25.70
N TYR A 478 -20.75 10.25 25.26
CA TYR A 478 -22.05 10.54 24.67
C TYR A 478 -23.24 10.20 25.58
N ASN A 479 -23.08 9.26 26.51
CA ASN A 479 -24.11 8.86 27.48
C ASN A 479 -23.51 8.44 28.86
N PRO A 480 -22.71 9.31 29.52
CA PRO A 480 -21.94 8.93 30.70
C PRO A 480 -22.79 8.60 31.94
N ASP A 481 -24.01 9.12 32.00
CA ASP A 481 -24.97 8.84 33.08
C ASP A 481 -25.99 7.74 32.71
N GLY A 482 -25.90 7.16 31.50
CA GLY A 482 -26.90 6.23 30.97
C GLY A 482 -28.30 6.85 30.85
N ALA A 483 -28.39 8.18 30.77
CA ALA A 483 -29.63 8.95 30.89
C ALA A 483 -30.56 8.83 29.67
N TYR A 484 -30.01 8.48 28.51
CA TYR A 484 -30.74 8.38 27.26
C TYR A 484 -30.92 6.90 26.82
N PRO A 485 -32.03 6.57 26.14
CA PRO A 485 -32.17 5.26 25.51
C PRO A 485 -31.13 5.08 24.40
N VAL A 486 -30.74 3.82 24.18
CA VAL A 486 -29.83 3.45 23.10
C VAL A 486 -30.53 2.49 22.15
N ILE A 487 -30.43 2.77 20.85
CA ILE A 487 -31.24 2.08 19.83
C ILE A 487 -30.40 1.48 18.71
N THR A 488 -30.89 0.38 18.15
CA THR A 488 -30.52 -0.01 16.78
C THR A 488 -31.16 0.95 15.78
N PHE A 489 -30.53 1.22 14.65
CA PHE A 489 -31.05 2.17 13.68
C PHE A 489 -30.79 1.77 12.22
N CYS A 490 -31.41 2.50 11.31
CA CYS A 490 -31.20 2.37 9.88
C CYS A 490 -30.70 3.70 9.28
N ASP A 491 -29.93 3.59 8.21
CA ASP A 491 -29.35 4.70 7.43
C ASP A 491 -29.40 4.27 5.94
N GLY A 492 -28.66 4.93 5.07
CA GLY A 492 -28.45 4.56 3.68
C GLY A 492 -28.84 5.63 2.67
N ALA A 493 -29.38 6.77 3.11
CA ALA A 493 -29.77 7.85 2.22
C ALA A 493 -28.70 8.93 2.13
N ASP A 494 -28.21 9.16 0.90
CA ASP A 494 -27.39 10.33 0.55
C ASP A 494 -28.29 11.55 0.28
N ALA A 495 -27.77 12.75 0.52
CA ALA A 495 -28.35 13.99 0.02
C ALA A 495 -28.37 14.00 -1.52
N ALA A 496 -29.34 14.73 -2.10
CA ALA A 496 -29.58 14.68 -3.55
C ALA A 496 -28.41 15.26 -4.38
N ASP A 497 -27.69 16.21 -3.81
CA ASP A 497 -26.63 17.00 -4.41
C ASP A 497 -25.24 16.78 -3.79
N ASP A 498 -25.15 15.96 -2.74
CA ASP A 498 -23.90 15.66 -2.05
C ASP A 498 -23.85 14.18 -1.62
N ILE A 499 -22.89 13.45 -2.17
CA ILE A 499 -22.70 12.02 -1.93
C ILE A 499 -21.90 11.85 -0.64
N GLY A 500 -22.39 11.03 0.29
CA GLY A 500 -21.75 10.87 1.60
C GLY A 500 -22.39 11.73 2.69
N LEU A 501 -22.97 12.88 2.34
CA LEU A 501 -23.83 13.65 3.25
C LEU A 501 -25.13 12.89 3.51
N TRP A 502 -25.44 12.66 4.78
CA TRP A 502 -26.64 11.94 5.19
C TRP A 502 -27.92 12.79 5.02
N ASP A 503 -28.91 12.22 4.33
CA ASP A 503 -30.27 12.77 4.27
C ASP A 503 -31.20 12.09 5.28
N PRO A 504 -31.51 12.72 6.43
CA PRO A 504 -32.41 12.15 7.42
C PRO A 504 -33.85 11.98 6.89
N ALA A 505 -34.27 12.77 5.90
CA ALA A 505 -35.61 12.68 5.30
C ALA A 505 -35.68 11.62 4.18
N GLY A 506 -34.54 11.04 3.81
CA GLY A 506 -34.42 10.00 2.80
C GLY A 506 -34.96 8.64 3.26
N ALA A 507 -34.77 7.61 2.42
CA ALA A 507 -35.39 6.30 2.64
C ALA A 507 -34.86 5.56 3.87
N ASN A 508 -33.60 5.79 4.26
CA ASN A 508 -32.92 5.25 5.46
C ASN A 508 -33.37 3.83 5.87
N ASN A 509 -33.34 2.90 4.92
CA ASN A 509 -33.94 1.58 5.04
C ASN A 509 -32.91 0.44 5.15
N LEU A 510 -31.63 0.78 5.31
CA LEU A 510 -30.56 -0.19 5.51
C LEU A 510 -30.18 -0.24 6.99
N PRO A 511 -30.45 -1.34 7.69
CA PRO A 511 -30.05 -1.50 9.09
C PRO A 511 -28.53 -1.46 9.24
N ILE A 512 -28.08 -0.85 10.33
CA ILE A 512 -26.68 -0.90 10.79
C ILE A 512 -26.63 -1.75 12.06
N GLU A 513 -26.85 -3.06 11.95
CA GLU A 513 -26.94 -3.98 13.10
C GLU A 513 -25.60 -4.24 13.83
N VAL A 514 -24.54 -3.48 13.51
CA VAL A 514 -23.22 -3.56 14.14
C VAL A 514 -22.89 -2.30 14.95
N ALA A 515 -23.77 -1.30 14.97
CA ALA A 515 -23.62 -0.07 15.74
C ALA A 515 -24.91 0.29 16.48
N LEU A 516 -24.79 1.17 17.47
CA LEU A 516 -25.89 1.69 18.26
C LEU A 516 -25.85 3.22 18.26
N ALA A 517 -27.03 3.84 18.33
CA ALA A 517 -27.17 5.29 18.47
C ALA A 517 -27.77 5.65 19.82
N VAL A 518 -27.36 6.79 20.38
CA VAL A 518 -27.97 7.38 21.58
C VAL A 518 -29.16 8.24 21.13
N ASP A 519 -30.37 7.79 21.46
CA ASP A 519 -31.63 8.46 21.09
C ASP A 519 -31.95 9.53 22.14
N ILE A 520 -31.42 10.72 21.92
CA ILE A 520 -31.42 11.83 22.89
C ILE A 520 -32.86 12.29 23.18
N ASN A 521 -33.72 12.26 22.16
CA ASN A 521 -35.09 12.74 22.27
C ASN A 521 -36.13 11.64 22.58
N ALA A 522 -35.68 10.38 22.66
CA ALA A 522 -36.47 9.20 22.98
C ALA A 522 -37.63 8.93 22.00
N ASN A 523 -37.46 9.24 20.71
CA ASN A 523 -38.48 9.03 19.69
C ASN A 523 -38.38 7.66 18.97
N GLY A 524 -37.33 6.89 19.26
CA GLY A 524 -37.05 5.58 18.66
C GLY A 524 -36.49 5.64 17.25
N VAL A 525 -35.98 6.78 16.79
CA VAL A 525 -35.39 7.00 15.48
C VAL A 525 -34.11 7.80 15.66
N ARG A 526 -33.05 7.40 14.96
CA ARG A 526 -31.80 8.13 14.98
C ARG A 526 -31.94 9.44 14.20
N ASP A 527 -31.82 10.57 14.91
CA ASP A 527 -31.90 11.92 14.36
C ASP A 527 -30.51 12.54 14.12
N ARG A 528 -30.52 13.75 13.53
CA ARG A 528 -29.31 14.55 13.36
C ARG A 528 -28.74 14.97 14.72
N GLY A 529 -27.42 14.86 14.86
CA GLY A 529 -26.69 15.18 16.09
C GLY A 529 -26.72 14.08 17.14
N GLU A 530 -27.49 13.01 16.91
CA GLU A 530 -27.51 11.84 17.81
C GLU A 530 -26.26 10.98 17.59
N PRO A 531 -25.42 10.80 18.63
CA PRO A 531 -24.13 10.15 18.50
C PRO A 531 -24.25 8.62 18.41
N LEU A 532 -23.16 7.99 17.96
CA LEU A 532 -23.01 6.54 17.95
C LEU A 532 -22.09 6.12 19.08
N ILE A 533 -22.40 4.97 19.67
CA ILE A 533 -21.55 4.32 20.67
C ILE A 533 -20.18 3.98 20.08
N ARG A 534 -19.12 4.14 20.87
CA ARG A 534 -17.72 3.94 20.43
C ARG A 534 -16.87 3.04 21.35
N ASN A 535 -17.52 2.08 22.01
CA ASN A 535 -16.99 1.22 23.09
C ASN A 535 -16.08 0.07 22.59
N GLY A 536 -15.19 0.34 21.63
CA GLY A 536 -14.33 -0.68 21.00
C GLY A 536 -13.10 -1.09 21.83
N ARG A 537 -12.70 -0.23 22.77
CA ARG A 537 -11.55 -0.40 23.67
C ARG A 537 -11.71 0.47 24.91
N GLU A 538 -10.95 0.18 25.95
CA GLU A 538 -10.83 1.07 27.10
C GLU A 538 -10.11 2.39 26.73
N PRO A 539 -10.35 3.48 27.47
CA PRO A 539 -9.59 4.72 27.34
C PRO A 539 -8.12 4.51 27.75
N PHE A 540 -7.20 5.04 26.95
CA PHE A 540 -5.77 5.05 27.28
C PHE A 540 -5.10 6.32 26.79
N ASP A 541 -3.99 6.66 27.45
CA ASP A 541 -3.11 7.77 27.09
C ASP A 541 -2.05 7.24 26.13
N ASP A 542 -2.18 7.61 24.85
CA ASP A 542 -1.22 7.29 23.78
C ASP A 542 -0.07 8.33 23.81
N PHE A 543 0.62 8.39 24.95
CA PHE A 543 1.71 9.35 25.28
C PHE A 543 3.09 8.67 25.27
N GLY A 544 3.21 7.54 24.58
CA GLY A 544 4.44 6.78 24.53
C GLY A 544 4.83 6.12 25.85
N LEU A 545 5.92 5.35 25.80
CA LEU A 545 6.40 4.59 26.95
C LEU A 545 7.00 5.45 28.07
N ASP A 546 7.24 6.74 27.82
CA ASP A 546 7.69 7.67 28.84
C ASP A 546 6.53 8.28 29.65
N GLY A 547 5.30 8.19 29.11
CA GLY A 547 4.05 8.62 29.73
C GLY A 547 3.90 10.14 29.82
N ILE A 548 4.62 10.91 29.00
CA ILE A 548 4.59 12.36 28.99
C ILE A 548 4.01 12.81 27.64
N PRO A 549 2.87 13.51 27.60
CA PRO A 549 2.36 14.00 26.33
C PRO A 549 3.30 15.06 25.77
N ASP A 550 3.46 15.09 24.45
CA ASP A 550 4.20 16.07 23.64
C ASP A 550 4.30 17.48 24.25
N ALA A 551 3.14 18.06 24.62
CA ALA A 551 3.02 19.42 25.15
C ALA A 551 3.76 19.67 26.49
N MET A 552 4.19 18.60 27.16
CA MET A 552 4.91 18.61 28.43
C MET A 552 6.37 18.16 28.31
N GLU A 553 6.80 17.77 27.11
CA GLU A 553 8.12 17.23 26.87
C GLU A 553 9.22 18.27 26.69
N THR A 554 10.46 17.82 26.78
CA THR A 554 11.66 18.61 26.49
C THR A 554 12.70 17.80 25.73
N SER A 555 13.27 18.40 24.68
CA SER A 555 14.32 17.80 23.88
C SER A 555 15.64 17.62 24.62
N PRO A 556 16.58 16.79 24.12
CA PRO A 556 17.89 16.57 24.74
C PRO A 556 18.72 17.85 24.96
N ASP A 557 18.50 18.89 24.14
CA ASP A 557 19.15 20.20 24.27
C ASP A 557 18.41 21.18 25.21
N GLY A 558 17.28 20.77 25.78
CA GLY A 558 16.44 21.55 26.70
C GLY A 558 15.38 22.42 26.03
N ALA A 559 15.16 22.30 24.72
CA ALA A 559 14.04 22.95 24.03
C ALA A 559 12.70 22.34 24.47
N ALA A 560 11.70 23.19 24.73
CA ALA A 560 10.34 22.74 25.05
C ALA A 560 9.52 22.47 23.77
N TYR A 561 8.37 21.85 23.93
CA TYR A 561 7.38 21.70 22.87
C TYR A 561 7.03 23.02 22.17
N ASP A 562 6.99 22.97 20.84
CA ASP A 562 6.41 23.99 19.99
C ASP A 562 5.78 23.31 18.77
N ALA A 563 4.48 23.49 18.57
CA ALA A 563 3.72 22.78 17.53
C ALA A 563 4.25 22.99 16.09
N LEU A 564 5.07 24.01 15.84
CA LEU A 564 5.64 24.29 14.52
C LEU A 564 7.12 23.93 14.43
N THR A 565 7.89 24.23 15.47
CA THR A 565 9.36 24.18 15.43
C THR A 565 9.97 23.05 16.25
N ASN A 566 9.22 22.49 17.19
CA ASN A 566 9.62 21.33 17.99
C ASN A 566 8.39 20.50 18.42
N PRO A 567 7.65 19.90 17.47
CA PRO A 567 6.38 19.24 17.78
C PRO A 567 6.53 17.81 18.28
N ASP A 568 7.77 17.33 18.50
CA ASP A 568 8.10 15.98 18.98
C ASP A 568 9.38 16.07 19.82
N PRO A 569 9.33 16.66 21.02
CA PRO A 569 10.53 16.94 21.80
C PRO A 569 11.26 15.69 22.28
N ALA A 570 10.57 14.63 22.73
CA ALA A 570 11.19 13.37 23.16
C ALA A 570 11.63 12.50 21.97
N GLY A 571 11.04 12.71 20.79
CA GLY A 571 11.43 12.01 19.57
C GLY A 571 10.83 10.61 19.46
N ASP A 572 9.72 10.34 20.15
CA ASP A 572 9.04 9.06 20.21
C ASP A 572 7.63 9.08 19.58
N ASN A 573 7.20 10.21 19.00
CA ASN A 573 6.01 10.27 18.14
C ASN A 573 6.11 9.33 16.94
N PHE A 574 5.07 8.56 16.69
CA PHE A 574 4.97 7.69 15.53
C PHE A 574 4.91 8.50 14.23
N ASP A 575 5.75 8.12 13.28
CA ASP A 575 5.63 8.54 11.88
C ASP A 575 6.06 7.37 10.99
N PHE A 576 5.20 7.01 10.04
CA PHE A 576 5.40 5.82 9.21
C PHE A 576 6.74 5.81 8.43
N GLN A 577 7.34 6.99 8.18
CA GLN A 577 8.59 7.12 7.41
C GLN A 577 9.78 7.58 8.27
N TYR A 578 9.55 8.48 9.22
CA TYR A 578 10.58 9.18 9.99
C TYR A 578 10.78 8.63 11.41
N ASN A 579 9.77 7.97 11.97
CA ASN A 579 9.85 7.31 13.28
C ASN A 579 8.88 6.12 13.37
N PRO A 580 9.10 5.06 12.57
CA PRO A 580 8.14 3.96 12.49
C PRO A 580 8.06 3.15 13.79
N THR A 581 9.08 3.25 14.66
CA THR A 581 9.12 2.66 16.01
C THR A 581 8.55 3.57 17.11
N GLY A 582 8.01 4.74 16.76
CA GLY A 582 7.45 5.65 17.74
C GLY A 582 6.27 5.03 18.49
N THR A 583 6.20 5.33 19.78
CA THR A 583 5.19 4.82 20.71
C THR A 583 4.08 5.83 20.96
N GLU A 584 4.36 7.13 20.93
CA GLU A 584 3.31 8.15 21.06
C GLU A 584 2.53 8.32 19.74
N GLY A 585 1.20 8.40 19.82
CA GLY A 585 0.33 8.64 18.66
C GLY A 585 0.27 7.48 17.67
N ASN A 586 0.50 6.25 18.11
CA ASN A 586 0.48 5.07 17.24
C ASN A 586 -0.83 4.26 17.31
N TRP A 587 -1.82 4.78 18.06
CA TRP A 587 -3.18 4.28 18.24
C TRP A 587 -3.27 2.92 18.93
N ASN A 588 -2.16 2.43 19.48
CA ASN A 588 -2.09 1.17 20.16
C ASN A 588 -1.46 1.33 21.53
N ARG A 589 -2.13 0.81 22.57
CA ARG A 589 -1.53 0.81 23.90
C ARG A 589 -0.22 0.01 23.90
N ASP A 590 0.89 0.68 24.11
CA ASP A 590 2.21 0.08 24.18
C ASP A 590 2.56 -0.39 25.59
N SER A 591 3.31 -1.49 25.64
CA SER A 591 3.81 -2.08 26.89
C SER A 591 5.19 -2.68 26.68
N VAL A 592 6.00 -2.70 27.73
CA VAL A 592 7.43 -3.10 27.68
C VAL A 592 7.63 -4.54 27.21
N ASP A 593 6.64 -5.42 27.41
CA ASP A 593 6.67 -6.85 27.05
C ASP A 593 5.50 -7.28 26.15
N GLY A 594 4.67 -6.34 25.68
CA GLY A 594 3.46 -6.63 24.91
C GLY A 594 2.30 -7.20 25.75
N ASP A 595 2.45 -7.30 27.07
CA ASP A 595 1.37 -7.77 27.95
C ASP A 595 0.37 -6.63 28.21
N PRO A 596 -0.90 -6.76 27.76
CA PRO A 596 -1.92 -5.75 28.00
C PRO A 596 -2.21 -5.54 29.50
N CYS A 597 -1.83 -6.48 30.36
CA CYS A 597 -1.96 -6.39 31.82
C CYS A 597 -0.75 -5.76 32.51
N ASN A 598 0.30 -5.38 31.77
CA ASN A 598 1.49 -4.79 32.38
C ASN A 598 1.25 -3.32 32.76
N PRO A 599 1.39 -2.95 34.05
CA PRO A 599 1.21 -1.57 34.50
C PRO A 599 2.38 -0.65 34.13
N SER A 600 3.48 -1.18 33.59
CA SER A 600 4.68 -0.43 33.19
C SER A 600 4.64 0.05 31.73
N GLY A 601 3.51 -0.13 31.04
CA GLY A 601 3.25 0.44 29.71
C GLY A 601 2.52 1.78 29.81
N GLU A 602 1.94 2.20 28.69
CA GLU A 602 1.09 3.39 28.62
C GLU A 602 -0.07 3.32 29.61
N ALA A 603 -0.44 4.48 30.15
CA ALA A 603 -1.51 4.58 31.13
C ALA A 603 -2.87 4.29 30.48
N PHE A 604 -3.73 3.56 31.17
CA PHE A 604 -5.10 3.32 30.73
C PHE A 604 -6.05 3.35 31.91
N LEU A 605 -7.33 3.58 31.62
CA LEU A 605 -8.41 3.52 32.60
C LEU A 605 -9.04 2.13 32.54
N ASP A 606 -8.81 1.32 33.57
CA ASP A 606 -9.44 0.00 33.79
C ASP A 606 -10.88 0.18 34.29
N VAL A 607 -11.70 0.79 33.44
CA VAL A 607 -13.10 1.14 33.68
C VAL A 607 -14.04 0.37 32.75
N GLY A 608 -13.51 -0.61 32.01
CA GLY A 608 -14.27 -1.37 31.04
C GLY A 608 -14.44 -0.66 29.71
N LEU A 609 -14.96 -1.41 28.73
CA LEU A 609 -15.13 -0.96 27.35
C LEU A 609 -16.08 0.23 27.21
N ASP A 610 -17.01 0.44 28.15
CA ASP A 610 -17.89 1.60 28.13
C ASP A 610 -17.27 2.91 28.64
N GLY A 611 -16.07 2.83 29.23
CA GLY A 611 -15.31 3.98 29.70
C GLY A 611 -15.85 4.60 31.00
N VAL A 612 -16.83 3.97 31.66
CA VAL A 612 -17.51 4.51 32.86
C VAL A 612 -17.35 3.58 34.04
N MET A 613 -16.75 4.08 35.13
CA MET A 613 -16.51 3.30 36.34
C MET A 613 -17.80 2.86 37.06
N GLY A 614 -17.83 1.60 37.48
CA GLY A 614 -18.83 1.00 38.34
C GLY A 614 -20.06 0.48 37.60
N THR A 615 -19.99 0.35 36.28
CA THR A 615 -21.11 -0.10 35.46
C THR A 615 -21.27 -1.62 35.54
N ARG A 616 -22.46 -2.08 35.17
CA ARG A 616 -22.78 -3.51 35.22
C ARG A 616 -22.09 -4.22 34.07
N GLN A 617 -21.34 -5.25 34.43
CA GLN A 617 -20.63 -6.11 33.51
C GLN A 617 -21.62 -7.05 32.78
N LEU A 618 -21.24 -7.57 31.61
CA LEU A 618 -21.97 -8.62 30.89
C LEU A 618 -22.19 -9.84 31.81
N VAL A 619 -21.11 -10.26 32.45
CA VAL A 619 -21.10 -11.30 33.50
C VAL A 619 -20.44 -10.72 34.74
N ALA A 620 -20.89 -11.14 35.93
CA ALA A 620 -20.33 -10.64 37.19
C ALA A 620 -18.81 -10.90 37.24
N ALA A 621 -18.03 -9.84 37.40
CA ALA A 621 -16.57 -9.86 37.39
C ALA A 621 -16.03 -8.79 38.35
N ASN A 622 -14.85 -9.02 38.94
CA ASN A 622 -14.11 -8.03 39.76
C ASN A 622 -14.90 -7.31 40.86
N GLY A 623 -15.93 -7.98 41.42
CA GLY A 623 -16.78 -7.41 42.47
C GLY A 623 -17.95 -6.56 41.94
N LEU A 624 -18.08 -6.44 40.62
CA LEU A 624 -19.17 -5.77 39.94
C LEU A 624 -20.29 -6.76 39.55
N PRO A 625 -21.56 -6.36 39.65
CA PRO A 625 -22.68 -7.21 39.27
C PRO A 625 -22.75 -7.42 37.75
N GLY A 626 -23.16 -8.63 37.36
CA GLY A 626 -23.45 -8.97 35.96
C GLY A 626 -24.83 -8.49 35.49
N GLY A 627 -25.14 -8.73 34.21
CA GLY A 627 -26.42 -8.40 33.61
C GLY A 627 -26.54 -6.95 33.12
N GLY A 628 -25.40 -6.29 32.86
CA GLY A 628 -25.33 -5.04 32.10
C GLY A 628 -24.68 -5.25 30.74
N PHE A 629 -23.95 -4.24 30.28
CA PHE A 629 -23.41 -4.17 28.92
C PHE A 629 -21.90 -3.98 28.84
N ASP A 630 -21.25 -3.74 29.98
CA ASP A 630 -19.82 -3.48 30.03
C ASP A 630 -18.97 -4.76 30.12
N ARG A 631 -17.68 -4.65 29.81
CA ARG A 631 -16.71 -5.72 29.92
C ARG A 631 -15.35 -5.14 30.24
N GLY A 632 -14.66 -5.76 31.20
CA GLY A 632 -13.23 -5.55 31.42
C GLY A 632 -12.93 -4.88 32.75
N GLU A 633 -13.86 -4.11 33.29
CA GLU A 633 -13.61 -3.25 34.45
C GLU A 633 -12.98 -3.98 35.65
N GLY A 634 -11.87 -3.42 36.14
CA GLY A 634 -11.16 -3.83 37.34
C GLY A 634 -10.32 -5.10 37.18
N ASN A 635 -10.03 -5.54 35.95
CA ASN A 635 -9.27 -6.76 35.71
C ASN A 635 -7.73 -6.52 35.66
N GLY A 636 -7.30 -5.26 35.67
CA GLY A 636 -5.90 -4.85 35.60
C GLY A 636 -5.29 -4.94 34.20
N CYS A 637 -6.08 -5.10 33.15
CA CYS A 637 -5.64 -5.34 31.78
C CYS A 637 -6.37 -4.42 30.81
N PHE A 638 -5.62 -3.86 29.87
CA PHE A 638 -6.21 -3.07 28.79
C PHE A 638 -7.07 -3.94 27.87
N ASP A 639 -8.36 -3.68 27.87
CA ASP A 639 -9.35 -4.45 27.10
C ASP A 639 -9.69 -3.84 25.73
N ARG A 640 -9.91 -4.76 24.79
CA ARG A 640 -10.48 -4.48 23.47
C ARG A 640 -11.55 -5.51 23.16
N THR A 641 -12.51 -5.13 22.31
CA THR A 641 -13.50 -6.06 21.80
C THR A 641 -12.83 -7.25 21.09
N ALA A 642 -13.49 -8.41 21.10
CA ALA A 642 -12.97 -9.58 20.41
C ALA A 642 -12.86 -9.36 18.89
N GLY A 643 -13.75 -8.55 18.31
CA GLY A 643 -13.68 -8.18 16.89
C GLY A 643 -12.46 -7.33 16.54
N ALA A 644 -12.21 -6.28 17.32
CA ALA A 644 -11.03 -5.42 17.13
C ALA A 644 -9.73 -6.21 17.24
N ARG A 645 -9.60 -7.11 18.23
CA ARG A 645 -8.41 -7.96 18.39
C ARG A 645 -8.17 -8.86 17.18
N ARG A 646 -9.22 -9.49 16.62
CA ARG A 646 -9.08 -10.33 15.42
C ARG A 646 -8.68 -9.52 14.19
N MET A 647 -9.24 -8.33 14.01
CA MET A 647 -8.86 -7.43 12.93
C MET A 647 -7.37 -7.04 13.05
N ILE A 648 -6.95 -6.51 14.20
CA ILE A 648 -5.56 -6.06 14.45
C ILE A 648 -4.56 -7.21 14.27
N ALA A 649 -4.83 -8.39 14.84
CA ALA A 649 -3.96 -9.57 14.74
C ALA A 649 -3.77 -10.05 13.30
N SER A 650 -4.72 -9.73 12.41
CA SER A 650 -4.67 -10.12 11.00
C SER A 650 -4.04 -9.08 10.07
N SER A 651 -3.63 -7.93 10.61
CA SER A 651 -3.05 -6.85 9.81
C SER A 651 -1.65 -7.23 9.33
N PRO A 652 -1.32 -7.04 8.04
CA PRO A 652 0.05 -7.08 7.55
C PRO A 652 1.11 -6.50 8.49
N ARG A 653 0.93 -5.28 9.03
CA ARG A 653 1.88 -4.67 9.98
C ARG A 653 2.14 -5.55 11.21
N THR A 654 1.08 -6.07 11.84
CA THR A 654 1.18 -6.97 12.99
C THR A 654 1.89 -8.27 12.61
N LEU A 655 1.52 -8.87 11.49
CA LEU A 655 2.09 -10.14 11.02
C LEU A 655 3.60 -10.00 10.74
N VAL A 656 4.04 -8.93 10.06
CA VAL A 656 5.47 -8.73 9.74
C VAL A 656 6.30 -8.38 10.97
N ARG A 657 5.72 -7.68 11.97
CA ARG A 657 6.37 -7.38 13.25
C ARG A 657 6.72 -8.63 14.05
N GLU A 658 5.94 -9.70 13.92
CA GLU A 658 6.13 -10.95 14.65
C GLU A 658 6.82 -12.05 13.82
N MET A 659 6.86 -11.90 12.50
CA MET A 659 7.43 -12.89 11.58
C MET A 659 8.91 -13.15 11.82
N ASP A 660 9.39 -14.37 11.58
CA ASP A 660 10.83 -14.65 11.55
C ASP A 660 11.54 -13.84 10.44
N MET A 661 12.75 -13.35 10.70
CA MET A 661 13.45 -12.48 9.73
C MET A 661 13.79 -13.19 8.41
N ASP A 662 14.10 -14.48 8.43
CA ASP A 662 14.46 -15.21 7.21
C ASP A 662 13.21 -15.43 6.35
N VAL A 663 12.08 -15.76 7.00
CA VAL A 663 10.77 -15.86 6.34
C VAL A 663 10.33 -14.50 5.77
N LEU A 664 10.46 -13.42 6.53
CA LEU A 664 10.07 -12.08 6.09
C LEU A 664 10.89 -11.59 4.89
N ARG A 665 12.16 -11.98 4.79
CA ARG A 665 13.02 -11.68 3.63
C ARG A 665 12.63 -12.49 2.38
N ASP A 666 11.97 -13.62 2.56
CA ASP A 666 11.48 -14.47 1.47
C ASP A 666 10.14 -14.04 0.89
N THR A 667 9.44 -13.08 1.52
CA THR A 667 8.17 -12.54 1.00
C THR A 667 8.32 -11.05 0.69
N GLN A 668 8.27 -10.69 -0.60
CA GLN A 668 8.45 -9.30 -1.05
C GLN A 668 7.12 -8.60 -1.29
N MET A 669 7.11 -7.26 -1.22
CA MET A 669 5.89 -6.46 -1.25
C MET A 669 5.92 -5.32 -2.27
N LEU A 670 4.82 -5.19 -3.02
CA LEU A 670 4.47 -3.97 -3.75
C LEU A 670 3.04 -3.54 -3.39
N ALA A 671 2.92 -2.56 -2.50
CA ALA A 671 1.64 -1.93 -2.17
C ALA A 671 1.28 -0.80 -3.14
N ASP A 672 0.00 -0.43 -3.17
CA ASP A 672 -0.42 0.87 -3.65
C ASP A 672 -1.57 1.49 -2.84
N GLY A 673 -1.78 2.78 -3.07
CA GLY A 673 -2.94 3.53 -2.56
C GLY A 673 -3.12 4.84 -3.31
N GLY A 674 -4.38 5.25 -3.51
CA GLY A 674 -4.71 6.50 -4.18
C GLY A 674 -4.73 7.67 -3.19
N ILE A 675 -4.12 8.80 -3.53
CA ILE A 675 -4.02 9.98 -2.64
C ILE A 675 -5.37 10.68 -2.35
N ARG A 676 -6.42 10.29 -3.08
CA ARG A 676 -7.81 10.77 -2.98
C ARG A 676 -8.78 9.60 -2.76
N ASP A 677 -8.27 8.48 -2.22
CA ASP A 677 -9.11 7.34 -1.88
C ASP A 677 -10.04 7.69 -0.70
N LEU A 678 -11.32 7.41 -0.88
CA LEU A 678 -12.39 7.73 0.09
C LEU A 678 -12.32 6.93 1.40
N PHE A 679 -11.51 5.87 1.45
CA PHE A 679 -11.28 5.08 2.64
C PHE A 679 -9.90 5.34 3.29
N ASN A 680 -9.14 6.33 2.82
CA ASN A 680 -7.77 6.62 3.27
C ASN A 680 -6.79 5.43 3.09
N TRP A 681 -6.98 4.56 2.10
CA TRP A 681 -6.12 3.38 1.93
C TRP A 681 -4.66 3.69 1.61
N VAL A 682 -4.36 4.86 1.07
CA VAL A 682 -2.96 5.31 0.94
C VAL A 682 -2.30 5.44 2.32
N VAL A 683 -2.99 6.04 3.30
CA VAL A 683 -2.50 6.20 4.67
C VAL A 683 -2.36 4.84 5.34
N MET A 684 -3.33 3.94 5.14
CA MET A 684 -3.25 2.57 5.66
C MET A 684 -2.03 1.81 5.14
N SER A 685 -1.77 1.91 3.84
CA SER A 685 -0.61 1.30 3.21
C SER A 685 0.69 1.94 3.69
N ASP A 686 0.74 3.27 3.88
CA ASP A 686 1.90 3.96 4.47
C ASP A 686 2.21 3.41 5.88
N VAL A 687 1.19 3.29 6.74
CA VAL A 687 1.32 2.69 8.08
C VAL A 687 1.73 1.22 8.01
N THR A 688 1.23 0.46 7.03
CA THR A 688 1.67 -0.93 6.81
C THR A 688 3.16 -1.02 6.51
N MET A 689 3.68 -0.10 5.68
CA MET A 689 5.09 -0.06 5.33
C MET A 689 6.00 0.19 6.55
N ALA A 690 5.51 0.90 7.57
CA ALA A 690 6.22 1.13 8.82
C ALA A 690 6.66 -0.20 9.49
N GLY A 691 5.83 -1.24 9.41
CA GLY A 691 6.15 -2.56 9.98
C GLY A 691 7.43 -3.19 9.42
N PHE A 692 7.77 -2.94 8.15
CA PHE A 692 9.04 -3.40 7.57
C PHE A 692 10.22 -2.53 8.06
N ALA A 693 10.03 -1.22 8.11
CA ALA A 693 11.06 -0.28 8.58
C ALA A 693 11.43 -0.53 10.05
N GLU A 694 10.45 -0.83 10.91
CA GLU A 694 10.67 -1.23 12.31
C GLU A 694 11.54 -2.49 12.46
N ARG A 695 11.47 -3.40 11.47
CA ARG A 695 12.29 -4.61 11.40
C ARG A 695 13.66 -4.36 10.77
N GLY A 696 14.02 -3.10 10.51
CA GLY A 696 15.28 -2.68 9.92
C GLY A 696 15.39 -2.99 8.42
N LEU A 697 14.26 -3.14 7.73
CA LEU A 697 14.22 -3.40 6.29
C LEU A 697 14.01 -2.09 5.52
N PRO A 698 14.75 -1.84 4.42
CA PRO A 698 14.64 -0.60 3.67
C PRO A 698 13.31 -0.54 2.91
N VAL A 699 12.56 0.55 3.13
CA VAL A 699 11.27 0.84 2.50
C VAL A 699 11.41 1.92 1.43
N ARG A 700 10.68 1.78 0.33
CA ARG A 700 10.62 2.80 -0.74
C ARG A 700 9.19 3.25 -1.04
N PHE A 701 9.04 4.55 -1.22
CA PHE A 701 7.78 5.17 -1.62
C PHE A 701 7.92 5.77 -3.02
N TYR A 702 6.85 5.70 -3.81
CA TYR A 702 6.82 6.20 -5.19
C TYR A 702 5.56 7.02 -5.41
N ASN A 703 5.69 8.33 -5.57
CA ASN A 703 4.58 9.19 -5.91
C ASN A 703 4.30 9.09 -7.41
N GLY A 704 3.28 8.31 -7.74
CA GLY A 704 2.95 7.89 -9.09
C GLY A 704 3.85 6.75 -9.61
N HIS A 705 3.28 5.95 -10.50
CA HIS A 705 4.02 4.88 -11.18
C HIS A 705 5.25 5.34 -11.98
N PRO A 706 5.27 6.53 -12.64
CA PRO A 706 6.46 6.99 -13.35
C PRO A 706 7.73 7.08 -12.48
N ALA A 707 7.58 7.32 -11.17
CA ALA A 707 8.73 7.40 -10.25
C ALA A 707 9.53 6.08 -10.14
N LEU A 708 8.93 4.94 -10.52
CA LEU A 708 9.59 3.63 -10.54
C LEU A 708 10.82 3.58 -11.46
N HIS A 709 10.94 4.49 -12.42
CA HIS A 709 12.08 4.54 -13.35
C HIS A 709 13.39 5.01 -12.74
N LEU A 710 13.31 5.69 -11.60
CA LEU A 710 14.46 6.25 -10.88
C LEU A 710 15.24 7.34 -11.65
N ASP A 711 14.62 7.97 -12.65
CA ASP A 711 15.26 8.95 -13.55
C ASP A 711 14.41 10.21 -13.83
N GLY A 712 13.32 10.39 -13.10
CA GLY A 712 12.49 11.60 -13.14
C GLY A 712 11.58 11.76 -14.35
N ARG A 713 11.36 10.70 -15.14
CA ARG A 713 10.38 10.76 -16.24
C ARG A 713 8.94 10.80 -15.71
N LEU A 714 8.05 11.40 -16.51
CA LEU A 714 6.67 11.71 -16.11
C LEU A 714 5.62 10.70 -16.55
N GLU A 715 6.00 9.70 -17.37
CA GLU A 715 5.09 8.65 -17.83
C GLU A 715 5.65 7.26 -17.50
N LEU A 716 4.77 6.32 -17.14
CA LEU A 716 5.19 4.94 -16.92
C LEU A 716 5.47 4.25 -18.26
N ASP A 717 6.65 3.62 -18.31
CA ASP A 717 7.04 2.68 -19.35
C ASP A 717 7.56 1.45 -18.63
N TYR A 718 6.63 0.61 -18.20
CA TYR A 718 6.91 -0.54 -17.32
C TYR A 718 8.00 -1.48 -17.86
N LEU A 719 8.28 -1.44 -19.16
CA LEU A 719 9.31 -2.26 -19.82
C LEU A 719 10.74 -1.77 -19.54
N ASN A 720 10.90 -0.50 -19.18
CA ASN A 720 12.20 0.14 -18.93
C ASN A 720 12.40 0.53 -17.45
N VAL A 721 11.48 0.11 -16.58
CA VAL A 721 11.66 0.20 -15.13
C VAL A 721 12.74 -0.79 -14.69
N PRO A 722 13.73 -0.37 -13.88
CA PRO A 722 14.73 -1.26 -13.31
C PRO A 722 14.11 -2.04 -12.13
N TRP A 723 13.26 -3.04 -12.40
CA TRP A 723 12.48 -3.77 -11.38
C TRP A 723 13.29 -4.39 -10.23
N ASN A 724 14.58 -4.65 -10.44
CA ASN A 724 15.49 -5.15 -9.40
C ASN A 724 16.06 -4.03 -8.51
N GLU A 725 15.90 -2.76 -8.89
CA GLU A 725 16.42 -1.59 -8.17
C GLU A 725 15.33 -0.79 -7.44
N ILE A 726 14.05 -1.15 -7.60
CA ILE A 726 12.94 -0.39 -6.98
C ILE A 726 12.70 -0.72 -5.49
N GLY A 727 13.54 -1.57 -4.87
CA GLY A 727 13.38 -2.01 -3.48
C GLY A 727 12.50 -3.25 -3.31
N LEU A 728 12.75 -4.04 -2.25
CA LEU A 728 12.01 -5.27 -1.97
C LEU A 728 10.65 -5.02 -1.30
N TYR A 729 10.54 -3.91 -0.58
CA TYR A 729 9.36 -3.46 0.13
C TYR A 729 9.03 -2.05 -0.35
N SER A 730 8.09 -1.97 -1.30
CA SER A 730 7.84 -0.73 -2.02
C SER A 730 6.36 -0.42 -2.07
N MET A 731 6.03 0.87 -2.12
CA MET A 731 4.66 1.34 -2.21
C MET A 731 4.54 2.45 -3.25
N VAL A 732 3.49 2.39 -4.07
CA VAL A 732 3.11 3.46 -4.99
C VAL A 732 1.93 4.25 -4.43
N ARG A 733 2.12 5.56 -4.21
CA ARG A 733 1.05 6.52 -3.92
C ARG A 733 0.61 7.14 -5.25
N TYR A 734 -0.48 6.65 -5.84
CA TYR A 734 -0.90 7.12 -7.16
C TYR A 734 -1.89 8.29 -7.07
N GLY A 735 -1.85 9.11 -8.11
CA GLY A 735 -2.52 10.41 -8.17
C GLY A 735 -1.49 11.54 -8.09
N ASP A 736 -1.81 12.66 -8.73
CA ASP A 736 -0.98 13.85 -8.76
C ASP A 736 -1.63 14.94 -7.88
N PRO A 737 -0.94 15.43 -6.83
CA PRO A 737 -1.46 16.52 -6.00
C PRO A 737 -1.67 17.82 -6.79
N ASP A 738 -0.94 18.02 -7.89
CA ASP A 738 -0.97 19.21 -8.72
C ASP A 738 -1.95 19.09 -9.91
N GLU A 739 -2.74 18.01 -9.97
CA GLU A 739 -3.62 17.68 -11.09
C GLU A 739 -4.75 18.70 -11.31
N GLU A 740 -5.16 18.84 -12.57
CA GLU A 740 -6.29 19.68 -12.95
C GLU A 740 -7.63 19.05 -12.52
N PRO A 741 -8.63 19.85 -12.09
CA PRO A 741 -9.91 19.34 -11.61
C PRO A 741 -10.66 18.40 -12.57
N ARG A 742 -10.41 18.49 -13.89
CA ARG A 742 -11.04 17.58 -14.87
C ARG A 742 -10.52 16.16 -14.79
N PHE A 743 -9.25 15.96 -14.41
CA PHE A 743 -8.62 14.65 -14.32
C PHE A 743 -8.85 14.03 -12.93
N ILE A 744 -8.93 14.86 -11.89
CA ILE A 744 -9.44 14.45 -10.57
C ILE A 744 -10.85 13.83 -10.73
N ARG A 745 -11.78 14.57 -11.34
CA ARG A 745 -13.12 14.06 -11.70
C ARG A 745 -13.13 12.82 -12.59
N ALA A 746 -12.04 12.52 -13.30
CA ALA A 746 -11.95 11.40 -14.23
C ALA A 746 -11.23 10.17 -13.65
N GLY A 747 -10.58 10.28 -12.50
CA GLY A 747 -9.81 9.15 -11.97
C GLY A 747 -8.86 9.48 -10.86
N ASP A 748 -8.21 10.63 -10.98
CA ASP A 748 -6.84 10.73 -10.54
C ASP A 748 -6.68 10.54 -9.04
N GLY A 749 -5.95 9.50 -8.63
CA GLY A 749 -5.72 9.19 -7.22
C GLY A 749 -6.95 8.72 -6.44
N GLY A 750 -8.11 8.53 -7.07
CA GLY A 750 -9.29 8.00 -6.42
C GLY A 750 -9.21 6.48 -6.14
N HIS A 751 -10.25 5.90 -5.56
CA HIS A 751 -10.31 4.51 -5.12
C HIS A 751 -9.85 3.45 -6.14
N VAL A 752 -10.28 3.59 -7.40
CA VAL A 752 -9.85 2.73 -8.51
C VAL A 752 -8.69 3.37 -9.28
N GLY A 753 -8.66 4.71 -9.32
CA GLY A 753 -7.81 5.51 -10.20
C GLY A 753 -8.42 5.73 -11.60
N THR A 754 -7.72 6.48 -12.45
CA THR A 754 -8.00 6.54 -13.90
C THR A 754 -7.87 5.16 -14.54
N ILE A 755 -8.39 4.99 -15.77
CA ILE A 755 -8.17 3.77 -16.56
C ILE A 755 -6.67 3.46 -16.70
N GLN A 756 -5.85 4.50 -16.89
CA GLN A 756 -4.40 4.35 -17.01
C GLN A 756 -3.78 3.88 -15.68
N GLN A 757 -4.16 4.50 -14.56
CA GLN A 757 -3.71 4.07 -13.23
C GLN A 757 -4.09 2.62 -12.96
N LEU A 758 -5.33 2.20 -13.24
CA LEU A 758 -5.75 0.80 -13.08
C LEU A 758 -4.85 -0.19 -13.82
N VAL A 759 -4.47 0.14 -15.07
CA VAL A 759 -3.57 -0.70 -15.87
C VAL A 759 -2.14 -0.68 -15.31
N ASP A 760 -1.66 0.47 -14.87
CA ASP A 760 -0.31 0.65 -14.33
C ASP A 760 -0.11 -0.07 -12.99
N ARG A 761 -1.12 -0.06 -12.12
CA ARG A 761 -1.15 -0.81 -10.86
C ARG A 761 -0.96 -2.30 -11.10
N LEU A 762 -1.72 -2.86 -12.03
CA LEU A 762 -1.62 -4.27 -12.42
C LEU A 762 -0.27 -4.61 -13.07
N ARG A 763 0.14 -3.81 -14.05
CA ARG A 763 1.40 -4.05 -14.78
C ARG A 763 2.60 -3.99 -13.85
N SER A 764 2.62 -3.05 -12.90
CA SER A 764 3.76 -2.87 -12.00
C SER A 764 3.93 -4.08 -11.08
N ALA A 765 2.84 -4.58 -10.50
CA ALA A 765 2.88 -5.78 -9.67
C ALA A 765 3.39 -7.01 -10.44
N LEU A 766 2.81 -7.27 -11.62
CA LEU A 766 3.18 -8.44 -12.43
C LEU A 766 4.58 -8.33 -13.05
N ALA A 767 5.01 -7.13 -13.45
CA ALA A 767 6.34 -6.90 -13.97
C ALA A 767 7.42 -7.05 -12.88
N MET A 768 7.14 -6.59 -11.65
CA MET A 768 8.03 -6.85 -10.52
C MET A 768 8.18 -8.35 -10.25
N MET A 769 7.07 -9.09 -10.14
CA MET A 769 7.09 -10.55 -9.94
C MET A 769 7.86 -11.25 -11.06
N SER A 770 7.55 -10.92 -12.31
CA SER A 770 8.21 -11.48 -13.49
C SER A 770 9.70 -11.18 -13.56
N ALA A 771 10.15 -10.01 -13.12
CA ALA A 771 11.56 -9.63 -13.20
C ALA A 771 12.41 -10.30 -12.12
N ARG A 772 11.78 -10.71 -11.01
CA ARG A 772 12.44 -11.25 -9.82
C ARG A 772 12.32 -12.77 -9.66
N TRP A 773 11.35 -13.41 -10.34
CA TRP A 773 11.37 -14.86 -10.46
C TRP A 773 12.53 -15.33 -11.34
N PRO A 774 13.34 -16.28 -10.87
CA PRO A 774 14.45 -16.82 -11.65
C PRO A 774 13.98 -17.79 -12.74
N ASP A 775 14.80 -17.95 -13.76
CA ASP A 775 14.65 -18.94 -14.84
C ASP A 775 13.27 -18.95 -15.52
N GLY A 776 12.79 -17.76 -15.89
CA GLY A 776 11.51 -17.60 -16.53
C GLY A 776 11.42 -18.02 -18.00
N ASP A 777 10.27 -18.56 -18.42
CA ASP A 777 9.94 -18.70 -19.84
C ASP A 777 9.48 -17.36 -20.43
N HIS A 778 10.38 -16.69 -21.14
CA HIS A 778 10.10 -15.46 -21.88
C HIS A 778 9.97 -15.69 -23.40
N ARG A 779 9.95 -16.95 -23.86
CA ARG A 779 9.94 -17.27 -25.30
C ARG A 779 8.63 -16.81 -25.93
N ARG A 780 8.72 -16.27 -27.14
CA ARG A 780 7.56 -15.85 -27.92
C ARG A 780 6.96 -17.03 -28.68
N GLU A 781 5.64 -17.09 -28.69
CA GLU A 781 4.80 -18.03 -29.45
C GLU A 781 4.13 -17.33 -30.62
N VAL A 782 4.51 -17.67 -31.86
CA VAL A 782 4.11 -16.91 -33.06
C VAL A 782 2.67 -17.19 -33.51
N SER A 783 2.09 -18.31 -33.09
CA SER A 783 0.79 -18.81 -33.58
C SER A 783 -0.28 -18.94 -32.49
N ASP A 784 -0.01 -18.55 -31.25
CA ASP A 784 -0.97 -18.70 -30.17
C ASP A 784 -1.93 -17.50 -30.05
N ARG A 785 -3.13 -17.76 -29.53
CA ARG A 785 -4.18 -16.78 -29.28
C ARG A 785 -4.97 -17.16 -28.03
N ILE A 786 -5.77 -16.23 -27.53
CA ILE A 786 -6.73 -16.57 -26.49
C ILE A 786 -7.93 -17.27 -27.10
N CYS A 787 -8.34 -18.37 -26.48
CA CYS A 787 -9.43 -19.23 -26.88
C CYS A 787 -10.32 -19.47 -25.66
N ALA A 788 -11.52 -18.89 -25.68
CA ALA A 788 -12.53 -19.12 -24.66
C ALA A 788 -13.34 -20.39 -24.99
N GLU A 789 -14.24 -20.81 -24.10
CA GLU A 789 -15.06 -22.03 -24.29
C GLU A 789 -15.83 -22.05 -25.62
N GLY A 790 -16.30 -20.89 -26.08
CA GLY A 790 -17.00 -20.75 -27.35
C GLY A 790 -16.11 -20.93 -28.59
N ASP A 791 -14.79 -20.90 -28.43
CA ASP A 791 -13.81 -20.96 -29.52
C ASP A 791 -13.17 -22.36 -29.67
N LEU A 792 -13.63 -23.36 -28.91
CA LEU A 792 -13.02 -24.70 -28.88
C LEU A 792 -12.94 -25.33 -30.28
N GLU A 793 -13.96 -25.17 -31.13
CA GLU A 793 -13.97 -25.71 -32.49
C GLU A 793 -12.91 -25.06 -33.40
N VAL A 794 -12.57 -23.79 -33.12
CA VAL A 794 -11.59 -23.01 -33.90
C VAL A 794 -10.17 -23.28 -33.41
N CYS A 795 -9.98 -23.37 -32.09
CA CYS A 795 -8.66 -23.46 -31.47
C CYS A 795 -8.20 -24.89 -31.17
N GLY A 796 -9.12 -25.82 -30.92
CA GLY A 796 -8.82 -27.17 -30.44
C GLY A 796 -8.44 -27.26 -28.94
N TYR A 797 -8.39 -26.13 -28.24
CA TYR A 797 -8.12 -26.02 -26.80
C TYR A 797 -8.79 -24.76 -26.23
N VAL A 798 -8.85 -24.66 -24.89
CA VAL A 798 -9.34 -23.49 -24.15
C VAL A 798 -8.28 -23.07 -23.14
N ASN A 799 -7.80 -21.83 -23.24
CA ASN A 799 -6.77 -21.26 -22.36
C ASN A 799 -7.28 -20.08 -21.51
N SER A 800 -8.57 -19.74 -21.63
CA SER A 800 -9.26 -18.80 -20.74
C SER A 800 -10.67 -19.33 -20.46
N PHE A 801 -10.97 -19.67 -19.22
CA PHE A 801 -12.25 -20.31 -18.86
C PHE A 801 -12.69 -19.99 -17.43
N VAL A 802 -13.97 -20.27 -17.17
CA VAL A 802 -14.62 -20.13 -15.87
C VAL A 802 -15.12 -21.51 -15.46
N THR A 803 -14.82 -21.96 -14.24
CA THR A 803 -15.28 -23.26 -13.74
C THR A 803 -15.67 -23.19 -12.28
N GLU A 804 -16.47 -24.12 -11.79
CA GLU A 804 -16.86 -24.19 -10.38
C GLU A 804 -15.82 -24.99 -9.59
N PHE A 805 -15.45 -24.47 -8.42
CA PHE A 805 -14.58 -25.13 -7.46
C PHE A 805 -15.30 -25.32 -6.13
N THR A 806 -15.19 -26.52 -5.56
CA THR A 806 -15.72 -26.86 -4.23
C THR A 806 -14.56 -27.18 -3.29
N ALA A 807 -14.41 -26.39 -2.24
CA ALA A 807 -13.39 -26.59 -1.21
C ALA A 807 -13.75 -27.75 -0.25
N SER A 808 -12.80 -28.14 0.59
CA SER A 808 -12.97 -29.17 1.63
C SER A 808 -14.08 -28.84 2.63
N THR A 809 -14.37 -27.55 2.82
CA THR A 809 -15.46 -27.02 3.65
C THR A 809 -16.85 -27.20 3.03
N GLY A 810 -16.93 -27.62 1.76
CA GLY A 810 -18.17 -27.75 1.01
C GLY A 810 -18.67 -26.46 0.35
N ARG A 811 -18.00 -25.32 0.55
CA ARG A 811 -18.30 -24.08 -0.17
C ARG A 811 -17.95 -24.25 -1.65
N THR A 812 -18.91 -23.94 -2.53
CA THR A 812 -18.76 -23.95 -3.99
C THR A 812 -18.84 -22.53 -4.55
N GLY A 813 -17.95 -22.19 -5.46
CA GLY A 813 -18.00 -20.93 -6.22
C GLY A 813 -17.18 -20.96 -7.50
N PRO A 814 -17.38 -20.00 -8.41
CA PRO A 814 -16.66 -19.94 -9.66
C PRO A 814 -15.18 -19.56 -9.44
N ILE A 815 -14.32 -19.99 -10.35
CA ILE A 815 -12.97 -19.50 -10.53
C ILE A 815 -12.78 -19.16 -11.99
N SER A 816 -11.99 -18.14 -12.29
CA SER A 816 -11.50 -17.92 -13.65
C SER A 816 -10.02 -18.26 -13.73
N VAL A 817 -9.60 -18.88 -14.83
CA VAL A 817 -8.20 -19.25 -15.06
C VAL A 817 -7.79 -18.81 -16.47
N VAL A 818 -6.62 -18.17 -16.57
CA VAL A 818 -5.96 -17.84 -17.83
C VAL A 818 -4.61 -18.54 -17.86
N LEU A 819 -4.44 -19.44 -18.83
CA LEU A 819 -3.20 -20.19 -19.07
C LEU A 819 -2.29 -19.41 -20.02
N PRO A 820 -0.96 -19.47 -19.85
CA PRO A 820 -0.04 -18.66 -20.62
C PRO A 820 0.04 -19.05 -22.10
N PRO A 821 0.57 -18.16 -22.95
CA PRO A 821 0.82 -18.46 -24.36
C PRO A 821 1.68 -19.71 -24.56
N GLY A 822 1.25 -20.60 -25.46
CA GLY A 822 1.93 -21.84 -25.81
C GLY A 822 1.70 -22.97 -24.81
N TYR A 823 0.81 -22.81 -23.82
CA TYR A 823 0.54 -23.86 -22.82
C TYR A 823 0.10 -25.18 -23.46
N PHE A 824 -0.66 -25.17 -24.55
CA PHE A 824 -1.13 -26.41 -25.19
C PHE A 824 -0.21 -26.92 -26.31
N PHE A 825 0.91 -26.24 -26.58
CA PHE A 825 1.84 -26.65 -27.64
C PHE A 825 2.65 -27.88 -27.22
N GLU A 826 2.87 -28.80 -28.16
CA GLU A 826 3.50 -30.09 -27.90
C GLU A 826 4.95 -29.90 -27.40
N GLU A 827 5.67 -28.93 -27.97
CA GLU A 827 7.03 -28.57 -27.57
C GLU A 827 7.15 -28.00 -26.14
N ASN A 828 6.03 -27.61 -25.53
CA ASN A 828 5.97 -26.97 -24.22
C ASN A 828 5.34 -27.87 -23.14
N GLN A 829 5.10 -29.15 -23.42
CA GLN A 829 4.40 -30.05 -22.48
C GLN A 829 5.16 -30.31 -21.17
N ASP A 830 6.50 -30.21 -21.19
CA ASP A 830 7.34 -30.39 -20.00
C ASP A 830 7.54 -29.08 -19.21
N LEU A 831 7.02 -27.96 -19.71
CA LEU A 831 7.16 -26.66 -19.05
C LEU A 831 6.12 -26.48 -17.96
N ARG A 832 6.58 -25.83 -16.89
CA ARG A 832 5.83 -25.47 -15.71
C ARG A 832 5.92 -23.95 -15.50
N TYR A 833 4.85 -23.36 -14.99
CA TYR A 833 4.68 -21.91 -14.92
C TYR A 833 4.45 -21.43 -13.49
N PRO A 834 4.95 -20.25 -13.10
CA PRO A 834 4.51 -19.59 -11.88
C PRO A 834 3.00 -19.31 -11.90
N VAL A 835 2.42 -19.13 -10.71
CA VAL A 835 0.99 -18.87 -10.54
C VAL A 835 0.79 -17.55 -9.82
N VAL A 836 -0.09 -16.69 -10.35
CA VAL A 836 -0.53 -15.48 -9.66
C VAL A 836 -2.01 -15.58 -9.34
N TYR A 837 -2.33 -15.45 -8.05
CA TYR A 837 -3.70 -15.36 -7.54
C TYR A 837 -4.13 -13.90 -7.46
N PHE A 838 -5.12 -13.53 -8.26
CA PHE A 838 -5.63 -12.17 -8.36
C PHE A 838 -7.03 -12.06 -7.74
N LEU A 839 -7.06 -11.45 -6.56
CA LEU A 839 -8.25 -11.23 -5.75
C LEU A 839 -9.04 -9.99 -6.18
N HIS A 840 -10.35 -10.13 -6.35
CA HIS A 840 -11.23 -9.06 -6.83
C HIS A 840 -11.75 -8.15 -5.70
N GLY A 841 -12.29 -6.99 -6.09
CA GLY A 841 -12.87 -6.01 -5.16
C GLY A 841 -14.25 -6.41 -4.63
N TYR A 842 -14.75 -5.62 -3.68
CA TYR A 842 -16.02 -5.86 -3.00
C TYR A 842 -17.21 -5.91 -3.98
N GLY A 843 -18.00 -6.99 -3.94
CA GLY A 843 -19.15 -7.21 -4.82
C GLY A 843 -18.86 -7.60 -6.27
N MET A 844 -17.59 -7.67 -6.68
CA MET A 844 -17.18 -8.21 -7.98
C MET A 844 -17.28 -9.75 -8.00
N SER A 845 -17.00 -10.35 -9.16
CA SER A 845 -16.82 -11.80 -9.30
C SER A 845 -15.55 -12.09 -10.13
N PRO A 846 -15.03 -13.34 -10.13
CA PRO A 846 -13.84 -13.71 -10.89
C PRO A 846 -13.84 -13.29 -12.36
N GLU A 847 -15.01 -13.39 -13.01
CA GLU A 847 -15.16 -13.13 -14.44
C GLU A 847 -14.97 -11.66 -14.80
N ASP A 848 -15.23 -10.75 -13.85
CA ASP A 848 -15.04 -9.31 -14.05
C ASP A 848 -13.53 -8.96 -14.22
N LEU A 849 -12.60 -9.84 -13.82
CA LEU A 849 -11.15 -9.65 -13.96
C LEU A 849 -10.52 -10.32 -15.19
N VAL A 850 -11.24 -11.20 -15.90
CA VAL A 850 -10.67 -11.98 -17.02
C VAL A 850 -10.07 -11.07 -18.10
N ALA A 851 -10.72 -9.94 -18.41
CA ALA A 851 -10.21 -8.96 -19.38
C ALA A 851 -8.80 -8.47 -19.06
N MET A 852 -8.47 -8.33 -17.78
CA MET A 852 -7.11 -7.99 -17.34
C MET A 852 -6.12 -9.12 -17.60
N GLY A 853 -6.54 -10.37 -17.38
CA GLY A 853 -5.76 -11.55 -17.77
C GLY A 853 -5.43 -11.59 -19.26
N LEU A 854 -6.36 -11.16 -20.13
CA LEU A 854 -6.13 -11.08 -21.58
C LEU A 854 -5.06 -10.04 -21.95
N LEU A 855 -5.07 -8.89 -21.29
CA LEU A 855 -4.03 -7.86 -21.47
C LEU A 855 -2.65 -8.42 -21.10
N MET A 856 -2.58 -9.24 -20.04
CA MET A 856 -1.33 -9.85 -19.60
C MET A 856 -0.87 -10.96 -20.53
N PHE A 857 -1.78 -11.75 -21.09
CA PHE A 857 -1.46 -12.72 -22.14
C PHE A 857 -0.75 -12.04 -23.32
N ALA A 858 -1.25 -10.86 -23.76
CA ALA A 858 -0.59 -10.09 -24.81
C ALA A 858 0.80 -9.59 -24.40
N ALA A 859 0.97 -9.16 -23.14
CA ALA A 859 2.27 -8.73 -22.62
C ALA A 859 3.30 -9.87 -22.49
N MET A 860 2.84 -11.10 -22.22
CA MET A 860 3.66 -12.32 -22.21
C MET A 860 4.12 -12.78 -23.60
N ASN A 861 3.49 -12.30 -24.69
CA ASN A 861 3.75 -12.80 -26.04
C ASN A 861 4.08 -11.71 -27.10
N THR A 862 4.19 -10.45 -26.68
CA THR A 862 4.34 -9.33 -27.62
C THR A 862 5.66 -9.41 -28.41
N PRO A 863 5.63 -9.19 -29.75
CA PRO A 863 6.84 -9.14 -30.58
C PRO A 863 7.62 -7.83 -30.45
N ARG A 864 7.05 -6.83 -29.75
CA ARG A 864 7.60 -5.45 -29.72
C ARG A 864 8.79 -5.29 -28.79
N VAL A 865 9.00 -6.21 -27.86
CA VAL A 865 10.12 -6.20 -26.92
C VAL A 865 10.90 -7.49 -26.98
N GLY A 866 12.17 -7.42 -26.57
CA GLY A 866 13.02 -8.59 -26.42
C GLY A 866 12.69 -9.40 -25.16
N ALA A 867 13.14 -10.64 -25.13
CA ALA A 867 12.85 -11.63 -24.10
C ALA A 867 13.17 -11.13 -22.69
N SER A 868 14.30 -10.41 -22.51
CA SER A 868 14.71 -9.90 -21.20
C SER A 868 13.75 -8.89 -20.55
N ARG A 869 12.87 -8.26 -21.33
CA ARG A 869 11.88 -7.27 -20.85
C ARG A 869 10.43 -7.72 -21.05
N ARG A 870 10.20 -8.85 -21.72
CA ARG A 870 8.86 -9.44 -21.89
C ARG A 870 8.44 -10.05 -20.57
N LEU A 871 7.15 -9.96 -20.22
CA LEU A 871 6.66 -10.69 -19.04
C LEU A 871 6.89 -12.19 -19.22
N GLN A 872 7.40 -12.83 -18.17
CA GLN A 872 7.51 -14.27 -18.06
C GLN A 872 6.11 -14.88 -18.17
N LYS A 873 6.02 -16.02 -18.85
CA LYS A 873 4.79 -16.80 -18.90
C LYS A 873 4.37 -17.29 -17.52
N MET A 874 3.13 -17.01 -17.14
CA MET A 874 2.54 -17.36 -15.85
C MET A 874 1.06 -17.75 -16.00
N ILE A 875 0.57 -18.55 -15.06
CA ILE A 875 -0.85 -18.87 -14.91
C ILE A 875 -1.49 -17.79 -14.04
N LEU A 876 -2.63 -17.24 -14.48
CA LEU A 876 -3.41 -16.29 -13.70
C LEU A 876 -4.69 -16.96 -13.20
N VAL A 877 -4.92 -16.92 -11.89
CA VAL A 877 -6.08 -17.50 -11.23
C VAL A 877 -6.86 -16.39 -10.54
N PHE A 878 -8.17 -16.32 -10.77
CA PHE A 878 -9.07 -15.32 -10.19
C PHE A 878 -10.05 -16.03 -9.23
N PRO A 879 -9.82 -15.96 -7.92
CA PRO A 879 -10.66 -16.64 -6.92
C PRO A 879 -11.93 -15.85 -6.56
N ASP A 880 -13.02 -16.55 -6.26
CA ASP A 880 -14.31 -15.96 -5.82
C ASP A 880 -14.28 -15.55 -4.35
N GLY A 881 -14.16 -14.24 -4.10
CA GLY A 881 -14.30 -13.63 -2.78
C GLY A 881 -15.71 -13.10 -2.50
N ARG A 882 -16.68 -13.35 -3.39
CA ARG A 882 -18.06 -12.88 -3.25
C ARG A 882 -18.87 -13.81 -2.36
N CYS A 883 -19.63 -13.23 -1.44
CA CYS A 883 -20.61 -13.96 -0.64
C CYS A 883 -21.64 -14.68 -1.53
N ARG A 884 -21.92 -15.93 -1.21
CA ARG A 884 -22.94 -16.76 -1.85
C ARG A 884 -24.01 -17.13 -0.83
N ASN A 885 -25.28 -17.11 -1.26
CA ASN A 885 -26.43 -17.43 -0.40
C ASN A 885 -26.43 -16.57 0.88
N ASP A 886 -26.53 -17.18 2.06
CA ASP A 886 -26.65 -16.52 3.37
C ASP A 886 -25.29 -16.32 4.08
N GLU A 887 -24.17 -16.45 3.36
CA GLU A 887 -22.81 -16.30 3.92
C GLU A 887 -22.55 -14.90 4.51
N CYS A 888 -22.97 -13.87 3.77
CA CYS A 888 -22.78 -12.44 4.04
C CYS A 888 -23.43 -11.62 2.89
N LEU A 889 -23.27 -10.29 2.87
CA LEU A 889 -23.94 -9.41 1.90
C LEU A 889 -23.26 -9.41 0.54
N ARG A 890 -21.97 -9.02 0.46
CA ARG A 890 -21.29 -8.88 -0.84
C ARG A 890 -19.84 -9.33 -0.86
N GLY A 891 -19.11 -9.33 0.25
CA GLY A 891 -17.74 -9.83 0.28
C GLY A 891 -17.18 -10.01 1.68
N THR A 892 -16.10 -10.78 1.80
CA THR A 892 -15.55 -11.24 3.08
C THR A 892 -14.14 -10.75 3.38
N PHE A 893 -13.54 -9.94 2.49
CA PHE A 893 -12.12 -9.60 2.58
C PHE A 893 -11.21 -10.85 2.59
N TYR A 894 -11.71 -11.91 1.93
CA TYR A 894 -11.10 -13.23 1.83
C TYR A 894 -10.86 -13.90 3.20
N THR A 895 -11.59 -13.49 4.24
CA THR A 895 -11.41 -13.93 5.63
C THR A 895 -12.30 -15.11 5.96
N ASP A 896 -11.81 -15.98 6.86
CA ASP A 896 -12.65 -17.01 7.48
C ASP A 896 -13.45 -16.38 8.62
N ALA A 897 -14.78 -16.49 8.54
CA ALA A 897 -15.65 -16.10 9.64
C ALA A 897 -15.35 -16.96 10.88
N PRO A 898 -15.48 -16.42 12.11
CA PRO A 898 -15.31 -17.17 13.33
C PRO A 898 -16.22 -18.41 13.38
N ALA A 899 -15.73 -19.51 13.96
CA ALA A 899 -16.46 -20.80 13.98
C ALA A 899 -17.84 -20.72 14.66
N ASN A 900 -18.01 -19.79 15.60
CA ASN A 900 -19.26 -19.48 16.28
C ASN A 900 -20.22 -18.63 15.45
N VAL A 901 -19.92 -18.31 14.19
CA VAL A 901 -20.83 -17.61 13.25
C VAL A 901 -21.53 -18.65 12.35
N PRO A 902 -22.83 -18.94 12.58
CA PRO A 902 -23.56 -19.92 11.79
C PRO A 902 -23.60 -19.53 10.31
N GLY A 903 -23.18 -20.45 9.44
CA GLY A 903 -23.15 -20.23 7.99
C GLY A 903 -22.08 -19.24 7.52
N GLY A 904 -21.19 -18.80 8.41
CA GLY A 904 -20.11 -17.87 8.06
C GLY A 904 -19.15 -18.45 7.03
N ALA A 905 -18.86 -17.68 5.99
CA ALA A 905 -17.97 -18.08 4.90
C ALA A 905 -16.53 -18.34 5.39
N GLN A 906 -15.93 -19.43 4.89
CA GLN A 906 -14.53 -19.81 5.16
C GLN A 906 -13.68 -19.51 3.91
N MET A 907 -13.49 -18.22 3.59
CA MET A 907 -12.93 -17.77 2.31
C MET A 907 -11.42 -17.85 2.20
N GLN A 908 -10.69 -17.72 3.32
CA GLN A 908 -9.26 -17.97 3.32
C GLN A 908 -9.01 -19.46 3.13
N THR A 909 -9.69 -20.32 3.89
CA THR A 909 -9.61 -21.77 3.73
C THR A 909 -9.99 -22.18 2.30
N TRP A 910 -11.06 -21.62 1.74
CA TRP A 910 -11.46 -21.90 0.36
C TRP A 910 -10.38 -21.50 -0.66
N LEU A 911 -9.73 -20.35 -0.47
CA LEU A 911 -8.62 -19.90 -1.32
C LEU A 911 -7.41 -20.84 -1.19
N LEU A 912 -7.05 -21.26 0.01
CA LEU A 912 -5.92 -22.18 0.22
C LEU A 912 -6.18 -23.55 -0.40
N ASP A 913 -7.39 -24.09 -0.27
CA ASP A 913 -7.79 -25.34 -0.95
C ASP A 913 -7.77 -25.19 -2.48
N LEU A 914 -8.16 -24.02 -2.99
CA LEU A 914 -8.07 -23.72 -4.42
C LEU A 914 -6.62 -23.76 -4.90
N MET A 915 -5.67 -23.28 -4.10
CA MET A 915 -4.25 -23.32 -4.48
C MET A 915 -3.77 -24.77 -4.67
N GLU A 916 -4.12 -25.67 -3.75
CA GLU A 916 -3.82 -27.09 -3.86
C GLU A 916 -4.47 -27.72 -5.10
N HIS A 917 -5.72 -27.33 -5.40
CA HIS A 917 -6.40 -27.77 -6.61
C HIS A 917 -5.68 -27.31 -7.89
N ILE A 918 -5.21 -26.06 -7.94
CA ILE A 918 -4.47 -25.54 -9.10
C ILE A 918 -3.16 -26.32 -9.30
N ASP A 919 -2.39 -26.54 -8.24
CA ASP A 919 -1.13 -27.29 -8.33
C ASP A 919 -1.33 -28.76 -8.75
N ALA A 920 -2.45 -29.38 -8.34
CA ALA A 920 -2.76 -30.77 -8.69
C ALA A 920 -3.23 -30.95 -10.15
N ASN A 921 -3.79 -29.90 -10.77
CA ASN A 921 -4.48 -30.02 -12.06
C ASN A 921 -3.80 -29.26 -13.21
N TYR A 922 -2.85 -28.37 -12.93
CA TYR A 922 -2.14 -27.58 -13.92
C TYR A 922 -0.62 -27.73 -13.80
N ARG A 923 0.13 -27.36 -14.85
CA ARG A 923 1.60 -27.41 -14.85
C ARG A 923 2.17 -26.19 -14.14
N THR A 924 2.08 -26.19 -12.82
CA THR A 924 2.68 -25.17 -11.95
C THR A 924 4.13 -25.54 -11.63
N ARG A 925 4.98 -24.53 -11.36
CA ARG A 925 6.37 -24.76 -10.93
C ARG A 925 6.43 -25.27 -9.50
N ASP A 926 7.32 -26.23 -9.27
CA ASP A 926 7.64 -26.71 -7.93
C ASP A 926 8.60 -25.73 -7.24
N PRO A 927 8.67 -25.73 -5.89
CA PRO A 927 9.65 -24.91 -5.18
C PRO A 927 11.10 -25.27 -5.56
N GLU A 928 11.93 -24.26 -5.76
CA GLU A 928 13.34 -24.44 -6.15
C GLU A 928 14.25 -23.40 -5.47
N ASN A 929 15.49 -23.79 -5.18
CA ASN A 929 16.46 -22.95 -4.49
C ASN A 929 17.35 -22.18 -5.48
N PHE A 930 17.49 -20.87 -5.27
CA PHE A 930 18.35 -19.99 -6.07
C PHE A 930 19.21 -19.12 -5.16
N GLU A 931 20.38 -18.75 -5.65
CA GLU A 931 21.17 -17.69 -5.03
C GLU A 931 20.56 -16.33 -5.38
N VAL A 932 20.19 -15.56 -4.36
CA VAL A 932 19.68 -14.20 -4.50
C VAL A 932 20.71 -13.18 -4.01
N VAL A 933 20.63 -11.98 -4.58
CA VAL A 933 21.45 -10.82 -4.23
C VAL A 933 20.50 -9.76 -3.69
N GLU A 934 20.70 -9.33 -2.45
CA GLU A 934 19.82 -8.42 -1.70
C GLU A 934 20.52 -7.18 -1.17
#